data_AF-A0AAN8F1U2-F1
#
_entry.id   AF-A0AAN8F1U2-F1
#
_cell.length_a   1.000
_cell.length_b   1.000
_cell.length_c   1.000
_cell.angle_alpha   90.00
_cell.angle_beta   90.00
_cell.angle_gamma   90.00
#
_symmetry.space_group_name_H-M   'P 1'
#
loop_
_entity.id
_entity.type
_entity.pdbx_description
1 polymer ?
#
loop_
_entity_poly.entity_id
_entity_poly.type
_entity_poly.pdbx_seq_one_letter_code
_entity_poly.pdbx_strand_id
1 'polypeptide(L)'
;MATNGAQQHRFDPTFTDTVINATGPKASPRMREVMTSLIRHLHDFAREVELTVDEWAEGVALINWAGQMSTEKRNEGQLVTDVVGLESLVDEITYKKAAEAADYATQSAILGPFFRHDHPTREKGSTISFNTPDDAQVAYMHGVVMDAVSKKPIAGATVDVWQASTNGLYEQQDDNQVDHNLRGKFITDENGEYAFYTIRPTPYPIPFDGPAGKLLQLLDRHPYRPAHIHLIVMIDGYKPITTQIFDKDSKYLDDDSVFAVKDSLVVEFVPRKDDPKAEFELKYDIGMAPNDAKEPAGTAQRRGGVRTQSSVSESPASPAVQLGKAHTEASPNDAEIAIESLLTLSGSRSAPKTPATESIHESSMAHAPVPKLARLLRDGHGKFIFVGDSSNLAFLQNIRRLARTAIGQCGLTTDPMRHAMIEAIPNTASFRTPSTFNLKPTKAEAEDLVNHYMLAASGAIDLFDKADIMQHLATWTEDKRTDNPTADAIFYLVLAIGARNRSTDDDDLSERFFSRGRALAISSFMDDPSVLTVQSYVLITFFLLSACRRNGAFMLLGIAIRAAYALGLHRSDISALFESRERQTRERVWKSLRVLDIFMSASLGRPPATSEVDGVNANMEGKDHIYEDMKMGPLHSSWMLRICFIFERILNEVYCRREVDVQLVNSISAQYREWNMGFDADLDIEGLTESGTAISSMSLPQAICLAHLKGSYYWSIILLTRPFLIFDVSSKIENKDENPKLASPSRSANADTTMLSEACIDAALKSIEVASDLVHTPGCPKRPFKVTNSLFVSSLVIGLAMFGDYDKSFPLLSSLEQAKIVLGQLAKHDPSGRRYYMITSYLQQAALEHIRRRDELQTQRRRQGIHSIFGDLLNKEPSTQQPESEQDHAEINAAVSSAPVQDGDPQNTLWTQRLEDTPDKKGPTLTTSGTLASASKDMVGLPSNLDPNLATSGNARGDDFLNSWQMNDADAFNLPPHAEEFPLFSLMDDYTSGDSYLDML
;
A
#
# COMPACT_ATOMS: atom_id res chain seq x y z
N MET A 1 -47.75 40.43 -36.90
CA MET A 1 -47.14 39.32 -36.14
C MET A 1 -45.70 39.70 -35.88
N ALA A 2 -45.27 39.73 -34.62
CA ALA A 2 -43.87 40.04 -34.30
C ALA A 2 -43.04 38.76 -34.44
N THR A 3 -42.01 38.79 -35.28
CA THR A 3 -41.01 37.73 -35.40
C THR A 3 -39.96 37.94 -34.32
N ASN A 4 -39.93 37.06 -33.30
CA ASN A 4 -38.84 37.06 -32.32
C ASN A 4 -37.53 36.71 -33.04
N GLY A 5 -36.52 37.58 -32.92
CA GLY A 5 -35.20 37.32 -33.44
C GLY A 5 -34.53 36.18 -32.67
N ALA A 6 -33.95 35.22 -33.40
CA ALA A 6 -33.06 34.25 -32.79
C ALA A 6 -31.79 34.97 -32.30
N GLN A 7 -31.39 34.74 -31.04
CA GLN A 7 -30.09 35.19 -30.56
C GLN A 7 -28.99 34.49 -31.37
N GLN A 8 -28.11 35.28 -32.00
CA GLN A 8 -26.86 34.75 -32.54
C GLN A 8 -25.94 34.40 -31.38
N HIS A 9 -25.72 33.11 -31.16
CA HIS A 9 -24.69 32.63 -30.24
C HIS A 9 -23.31 32.79 -30.90
N ARG A 10 -22.36 33.39 -30.17
CA ARG A 10 -20.98 33.64 -30.65
C ARG A 10 -20.17 32.35 -30.83
N PHE A 11 -20.44 31.35 -30.00
CA PHE A 11 -19.82 30.03 -29.99
C PHE A 11 -20.90 28.94 -30.10
N ASP A 12 -20.52 27.70 -30.41
CA ASP A 12 -21.46 26.58 -30.53
C ASP A 12 -22.28 26.38 -29.24
N PRO A 13 -23.61 26.60 -29.26
CA PRO A 13 -24.45 26.44 -28.09
C PRO A 13 -24.70 24.96 -27.73
N THR A 14 -24.39 24.01 -28.61
CA THR A 14 -24.69 22.59 -28.45
C THR A 14 -23.53 21.75 -27.89
N PHE A 15 -22.28 22.25 -27.97
CA PHE A 15 -21.09 21.53 -27.53
C PHE A 15 -21.17 21.01 -26.09
N THR A 16 -21.63 21.84 -25.16
CA THR A 16 -21.76 21.48 -23.73
C THR A 16 -22.75 20.35 -23.51
N ASP A 17 -23.91 20.41 -24.16
CA ASP A 17 -24.90 19.34 -24.03
C ASP A 17 -24.42 18.06 -24.73
N THR A 18 -23.64 18.14 -25.81
CA THR A 18 -22.97 16.97 -26.40
C THR A 18 -22.02 16.29 -25.40
N VAL A 19 -21.20 17.04 -24.67
CA VAL A 19 -20.29 16.49 -23.66
C VAL A 19 -21.08 15.91 -22.46
N ILE A 20 -22.13 16.57 -22.00
CA ILE A 20 -23.00 16.06 -20.93
C ILE A 20 -23.69 14.75 -21.37
N ASN A 21 -24.20 14.69 -22.61
CA ASN A 21 -24.88 13.53 -23.17
C ASN A 21 -23.96 12.32 -23.40
N ALA A 22 -22.63 12.52 -23.45
CA ALA A 22 -21.66 11.42 -23.44
C ALA A 22 -21.61 10.66 -22.09
N THR A 23 -22.29 11.14 -21.03
CA THR A 23 -22.38 10.45 -19.74
C THR A 23 -23.14 9.12 -19.87
N GLY A 24 -22.39 8.02 -19.99
CA GLY A 24 -22.93 6.67 -20.22
C GLY A 24 -23.98 6.20 -19.19
N PRO A 25 -24.82 5.21 -19.53
CA PRO A 25 -26.00 4.84 -18.74
C PRO A 25 -25.69 4.28 -17.34
N LYS A 26 -24.47 3.73 -17.13
CA LYS A 26 -24.02 3.17 -15.84
C LYS A 26 -23.66 4.21 -14.77
N ALA A 27 -23.59 5.51 -15.11
CA ALA A 27 -23.30 6.55 -14.13
C ALA A 27 -24.45 6.68 -13.11
N SER A 28 -24.12 6.64 -11.81
CA SER A 28 -25.12 6.76 -10.74
C SER A 28 -25.88 8.10 -10.82
N PRO A 29 -27.13 8.18 -10.32
CA PRO A 29 -27.92 9.42 -10.40
C PRO A 29 -27.17 10.63 -9.83
N ARG A 30 -26.49 10.46 -8.68
CA ARG A 30 -25.71 11.53 -8.05
C ARG A 30 -24.47 11.91 -8.86
N MET A 31 -23.75 10.94 -9.44
CA MET A 31 -22.60 11.22 -10.30
C MET A 31 -23.02 11.98 -11.57
N ARG A 32 -24.14 11.55 -12.19
CA ARG A 32 -24.72 12.24 -13.36
C ARG A 32 -25.10 13.68 -13.01
N GLU A 33 -25.77 13.91 -11.89
CA GLU A 33 -26.15 15.23 -11.41
C GLU A 33 -24.92 16.15 -11.21
N VAL A 34 -23.93 15.69 -10.42
CA VAL A 34 -22.72 16.46 -10.10
C VAL A 34 -21.90 16.77 -11.34
N MET A 35 -21.61 15.77 -12.18
CA MET A 35 -20.80 15.99 -13.39
C MET A 35 -21.52 16.82 -14.45
N THR A 36 -22.85 16.67 -14.59
CA THR A 36 -23.64 17.53 -15.48
C THR A 36 -23.54 19.00 -15.06
N SER A 37 -23.61 19.28 -13.76
CA SER A 37 -23.44 20.63 -13.21
C SER A 37 -22.03 21.15 -13.44
N LEU A 38 -21.00 20.38 -13.05
CA LEU A 38 -19.59 20.77 -13.18
C LEU A 38 -19.19 21.05 -14.63
N ILE A 39 -19.53 20.15 -15.58
CA ILE A 39 -19.21 20.32 -17.01
C ILE A 39 -19.89 21.59 -17.54
N ARG A 40 -21.15 21.84 -17.18
CA ARG A 40 -21.88 23.03 -17.63
C ARG A 40 -21.21 24.30 -17.12
N HIS A 41 -21.00 24.42 -15.81
CA HIS A 41 -20.36 25.59 -15.21
C HIS A 41 -18.93 25.82 -15.69
N LEU A 42 -18.13 24.77 -15.91
CA LEU A 42 -16.77 24.89 -16.44
C LEU A 42 -16.76 25.36 -17.91
N HIS A 43 -17.68 24.85 -18.73
CA HIS A 43 -17.83 25.29 -20.11
C HIS A 43 -18.41 26.70 -20.22
N ASP A 44 -19.31 27.08 -19.30
CA ASP A 44 -19.86 28.43 -19.23
C ASP A 44 -18.79 29.44 -18.79
N PHE A 45 -17.99 29.13 -17.76
CA PHE A 45 -16.81 29.90 -17.39
C PHE A 45 -15.84 30.10 -18.57
N ALA A 46 -15.47 29.02 -19.27
CA ALA A 46 -14.56 29.10 -20.40
C ALA A 46 -15.11 29.95 -21.57
N ARG A 47 -16.44 29.99 -21.76
CA ARG A 47 -17.10 30.90 -22.72
C ARG A 47 -17.23 32.33 -22.22
N GLU A 48 -17.41 32.52 -20.91
CA GLU A 48 -17.58 33.83 -20.28
C GLU A 48 -16.30 34.66 -20.33
N VAL A 49 -15.15 34.03 -20.05
CA VAL A 49 -13.82 34.66 -20.14
C VAL A 49 -13.16 34.51 -21.50
N GLU A 50 -13.78 33.77 -22.42
CA GLU A 50 -13.23 33.40 -23.75
C GLU A 50 -11.84 32.76 -23.68
N LEU A 51 -11.68 31.84 -22.72
CA LEU A 51 -10.42 31.25 -22.27
C LEU A 51 -9.55 30.78 -23.43
N THR A 52 -8.33 31.31 -23.50
CA THR A 52 -7.34 30.94 -24.52
C THR A 52 -6.69 29.58 -24.23
N VAL A 53 -6.02 29.02 -25.24
CA VAL A 53 -5.27 27.75 -25.10
C VAL A 53 -4.11 27.90 -24.11
N ASP A 54 -3.47 29.07 -24.08
CA ASP A 54 -2.33 29.32 -23.20
C ASP A 54 -2.80 29.50 -21.75
N GLU A 55 -3.87 30.26 -21.48
CA GLU A 55 -4.47 30.35 -20.14
C GLU A 55 -5.00 29.00 -19.63
N TRP A 56 -5.56 28.17 -20.52
CA TRP A 56 -5.94 26.80 -20.18
C TRP A 56 -4.72 25.95 -19.81
N ALA A 57 -3.61 26.06 -20.54
CA ALA A 57 -2.38 25.33 -20.26
C ALA A 57 -1.77 25.75 -18.90
N GLU A 58 -1.78 27.04 -18.58
CA GLU A 58 -1.36 27.56 -17.26
C GLU A 58 -2.28 27.08 -16.13
N GLY A 59 -3.60 27.04 -16.34
CA GLY A 59 -4.54 26.44 -15.39
C GLY A 59 -4.25 24.95 -15.12
N VAL A 60 -3.91 24.19 -16.15
CA VAL A 60 -3.45 22.79 -16.03
C VAL A 60 -2.11 22.70 -15.32
N ALA A 61 -1.17 23.62 -15.57
CA ALA A 61 0.12 23.68 -14.89
C ALA A 61 -0.04 23.95 -13.38
N LEU A 62 -0.92 24.86 -12.98
CA LEU A 62 -1.23 25.14 -11.57
C LEU A 62 -1.80 23.90 -10.85
N ILE A 63 -2.74 23.18 -11.47
CA ILE A 63 -3.30 21.93 -10.93
C ILE A 63 -2.19 20.87 -10.77
N ASN A 64 -1.32 20.73 -11.77
CA ASN A 64 -0.20 19.79 -11.72
C ASN A 64 0.82 20.16 -10.63
N TRP A 65 1.14 21.45 -10.47
CA TRP A 65 2.05 21.94 -9.42
C TRP A 65 1.48 21.67 -8.02
N ALA A 66 0.18 21.94 -7.80
CA ALA A 66 -0.50 21.63 -6.55
C ALA A 66 -0.46 20.13 -6.23
N GLY A 67 -0.66 19.27 -7.24
CA GLY A 67 -0.51 17.83 -7.11
C GLY A 67 0.92 17.37 -6.77
N GLN A 68 1.94 17.98 -7.39
CA GLN A 68 3.36 17.64 -7.17
C GLN A 68 3.92 18.13 -5.83
N MET A 69 3.45 19.29 -5.35
CA MET A 69 3.87 19.88 -4.08
C MET A 69 3.13 19.28 -2.87
N SER A 70 2.06 18.53 -3.11
CA SER A 70 1.31 17.84 -2.07
C SER A 70 2.06 16.61 -1.55
N THR A 71 2.10 16.46 -0.23
CA THR A 71 2.75 15.40 0.54
C THR A 71 1.85 14.96 1.70
N GLU A 72 2.27 13.99 2.51
CA GLU A 72 1.52 13.57 3.71
C GLU A 72 1.39 14.68 4.78
N LYS A 73 2.27 15.69 4.77
CA LYS A 73 2.27 16.81 5.74
C LYS A 73 1.69 18.13 5.19
N ARG A 74 1.49 18.24 3.87
CA ARG A 74 1.08 19.49 3.18
C ARG A 74 0.21 19.14 1.98
N ASN A 75 -1.01 19.65 1.93
CA ASN A 75 -1.93 19.41 0.81
C ASN A 75 -2.20 20.72 0.06
N GLU A 76 -1.38 21.03 -0.96
CA GLU A 76 -1.57 22.23 -1.80
C GLU A 76 -2.82 22.12 -2.68
N GLY A 77 -3.26 20.91 -3.04
CA GLY A 77 -4.53 20.72 -3.75
C GLY A 77 -5.73 21.21 -2.93
N GLN A 78 -5.74 20.92 -1.63
CA GLN A 78 -6.72 21.48 -0.69
C GLN A 78 -6.49 22.98 -0.49
N LEU A 79 -5.25 23.43 -0.23
CA LEU A 79 -5.00 24.84 0.03
C LEU A 79 -5.41 25.76 -1.14
N VAL A 80 -5.27 25.30 -2.39
CA VAL A 80 -5.81 25.98 -3.58
C VAL A 80 -7.35 26.06 -3.53
N THR A 81 -8.05 25.00 -3.11
CA THR A 81 -9.52 25.04 -2.93
C THR A 81 -9.96 25.93 -1.77
N ASP A 82 -9.15 26.02 -0.71
CA ASP A 82 -9.44 26.83 0.48
C ASP A 82 -9.34 28.32 0.12
N VAL A 83 -8.26 28.74 -0.56
CA VAL A 83 -8.07 30.15 -0.94
C VAL A 83 -9.06 30.65 -1.98
N VAL A 84 -9.65 29.78 -2.82
CA VAL A 84 -10.79 30.16 -3.70
C VAL A 84 -12.15 30.06 -3.00
N GLY A 85 -12.18 29.71 -1.71
CA GLY A 85 -13.40 29.64 -0.89
C GLY A 85 -14.29 28.42 -1.13
N LEU A 86 -13.81 27.43 -1.88
CA LEU A 86 -14.62 26.25 -2.22
C LEU A 86 -14.85 25.34 -0.99
N GLU A 87 -13.85 25.13 -0.14
CA GLU A 87 -14.02 24.32 1.09
C GLU A 87 -15.06 24.97 2.02
N SER A 88 -14.93 26.28 2.27
CA SER A 88 -15.86 27.06 3.10
C SER A 88 -17.29 27.10 2.54
N LEU A 89 -17.46 27.16 1.22
CA LEU A 89 -18.79 27.04 0.58
C LEU A 89 -19.37 25.62 0.70
N VAL A 90 -18.55 24.57 0.58
CA VAL A 90 -18.99 23.18 0.76
C VAL A 90 -19.40 22.93 2.22
N ASP A 91 -18.66 23.48 3.18
CA ASP A 91 -19.04 23.50 4.60
C ASP A 91 -20.37 24.25 4.80
N GLU A 92 -20.55 25.45 4.25
CA GLU A 92 -21.81 26.20 4.36
C GLU A 92 -23.00 25.43 3.78
N ILE A 93 -22.87 24.79 2.62
CA ILE A 93 -23.92 23.96 1.99
C ILE A 93 -24.25 22.74 2.87
N THR A 94 -23.22 22.11 3.44
CA THR A 94 -23.38 20.93 4.31
C THR A 94 -24.06 21.32 5.62
N TYR A 95 -23.65 22.46 6.20
CA TYR A 95 -24.22 23.00 7.42
C TYR A 95 -25.65 23.49 7.23
N LYS A 96 -25.97 24.28 6.19
CA LYS A 96 -27.34 24.76 5.93
C LYS A 96 -28.33 23.61 5.78
N LYS A 97 -27.95 22.54 5.06
CA LYS A 97 -28.75 21.30 4.98
C LYS A 97 -28.92 20.57 6.32
N ALA A 98 -28.03 20.78 7.29
CA ALA A 98 -28.16 20.26 8.64
C ALA A 98 -28.93 21.20 9.58
N ALA A 99 -28.84 22.52 9.37
CA ALA A 99 -29.42 23.58 10.18
C ALA A 99 -30.86 23.93 9.80
N GLU A 100 -31.28 23.73 8.55
CA GLU A 100 -32.70 23.77 8.13
C GLU A 100 -33.58 22.76 8.92
N ALA A 101 -32.96 21.81 9.64
CA ALA A 101 -33.63 20.92 10.59
C ALA A 101 -33.60 21.41 12.07
N ALA A 102 -32.71 22.35 12.44
CA ALA A 102 -32.63 22.95 13.78
C ALA A 102 -31.71 24.20 13.83
N ASP A 103 -32.29 25.39 14.07
CA ASP A 103 -31.61 26.70 14.24
C ASP A 103 -30.70 26.83 15.49
N TYR A 104 -30.31 25.72 16.14
CA TYR A 104 -29.80 25.71 17.52
C TYR A 104 -28.48 24.96 17.74
N ALA A 105 -27.83 24.49 16.67
CA ALA A 105 -26.54 23.79 16.73
C ALA A 105 -25.36 24.75 16.55
N THR A 106 -24.18 24.41 17.09
CA THR A 106 -22.94 25.16 16.81
C THR A 106 -22.60 25.06 15.33
N GLN A 107 -22.21 26.18 14.71
CA GLN A 107 -21.84 26.19 13.29
C GLN A 107 -20.56 25.37 13.05
N SER A 108 -20.54 24.59 11.99
CA SER A 108 -19.30 23.97 11.51
C SER A 108 -18.39 25.00 10.85
N ALA A 109 -17.13 24.63 10.65
CA ALA A 109 -16.16 25.35 9.84
C ALA A 109 -15.14 24.35 9.29
N ILE A 110 -14.31 24.81 8.37
CA ILE A 110 -13.29 23.98 7.71
C ILE A 110 -12.32 23.30 8.70
N LEU A 111 -11.82 22.13 8.34
CA LEU A 111 -10.88 21.36 9.16
C LEU A 111 -9.46 21.98 9.14
N GLY A 112 -9.05 22.49 7.96
CA GLY A 112 -7.67 22.88 7.69
C GLY A 112 -6.68 21.69 7.63
N PRO A 113 -5.45 21.92 7.13
CA PRO A 113 -4.49 20.84 6.85
C PRO A 113 -3.70 20.34 8.07
N PHE A 114 -3.90 20.95 9.26
CA PHE A 114 -3.05 20.72 10.45
C PHE A 114 -3.68 19.85 11.55
N PHE A 115 -4.77 19.17 11.24
CA PHE A 115 -5.37 18.18 12.14
C PHE A 115 -4.51 16.90 12.24
N ARG A 116 -4.45 16.31 13.44
CA ARG A 116 -3.69 15.09 13.76
C ARG A 116 -4.62 14.11 14.47
N HIS A 117 -4.74 12.87 13.98
CA HIS A 117 -5.64 11.87 14.59
C HIS A 117 -5.16 11.33 15.96
N ASP A 118 -3.88 11.52 16.27
CA ASP A 118 -3.17 10.98 17.44
C ASP A 118 -3.14 11.95 18.64
N HIS A 119 -4.09 12.89 18.73
CA HIS A 119 -4.20 13.79 19.89
C HIS A 119 -4.29 13.01 21.21
N PRO A 120 -3.43 13.30 22.21
CA PRO A 120 -3.46 12.62 23.50
C PRO A 120 -4.73 12.99 24.28
N THR A 121 -5.38 12.00 24.89
CA THR A 121 -6.43 12.24 25.88
C THR A 121 -5.81 12.86 27.13
N ARG A 122 -6.41 13.95 27.64
CA ARG A 122 -5.91 14.71 28.80
C ARG A 122 -7.03 14.91 29.83
N GLU A 123 -6.65 15.12 31.10
CA GLU A 123 -7.59 15.32 32.20
C GLU A 123 -8.26 16.70 32.14
N LYS A 124 -9.53 16.81 32.58
CA LYS A 124 -10.25 18.09 32.68
C LYS A 124 -9.48 19.05 33.59
N GLY A 125 -9.15 20.24 33.08
CA GLY A 125 -8.38 21.27 33.78
C GLY A 125 -6.86 21.11 33.69
N SER A 126 -6.34 20.19 32.87
CA SER A 126 -4.90 20.12 32.54
C SER A 126 -4.50 21.16 31.47
N THR A 127 -3.20 21.29 31.18
CA THR A 127 -2.69 22.18 30.12
C THR A 127 -2.53 21.44 28.78
N ILE A 128 -2.75 22.14 27.67
CA ILE A 128 -2.27 21.75 26.35
C ILE A 128 -1.00 22.49 25.91
N SER A 129 -0.61 23.57 26.61
CA SER A 129 0.64 24.31 26.36
C SER A 129 1.80 23.72 27.17
N PHE A 130 2.90 23.39 26.48
CA PHE A 130 4.14 22.83 27.04
C PHE A 130 5.32 23.63 26.48
N ASN A 131 6.33 23.90 27.34
CA ASN A 131 7.39 24.88 27.04
C ASN A 131 6.79 26.22 26.55
N THR A 132 5.73 26.67 27.24
CA THR A 132 4.97 27.88 26.91
C THR A 132 5.92 29.07 26.67
N PRO A 133 5.85 29.74 25.50
CA PRO A 133 6.67 30.92 25.21
C PRO A 133 6.46 32.05 26.22
N ASP A 134 7.52 32.83 26.50
CA ASP A 134 7.47 33.97 27.44
C ASP A 134 6.52 35.10 26.98
N ASP A 135 6.17 35.15 25.69
CA ASP A 135 5.23 36.11 25.09
C ASP A 135 3.77 35.59 25.03
N ALA A 136 3.52 34.36 25.48
CA ALA A 136 2.21 33.72 25.37
C ALA A 136 1.27 34.10 26.51
N GLN A 137 0.11 34.66 26.16
CA GLN A 137 -0.97 34.98 27.10
C GLN A 137 -1.75 33.72 27.46
N VAL A 138 -1.57 33.19 28.68
CA VAL A 138 -2.22 31.93 29.08
C VAL A 138 -3.72 32.15 29.33
N ALA A 139 -4.55 31.27 28.77
CA ALA A 139 -6.00 31.32 28.85
C ALA A 139 -6.58 30.00 29.39
N TYR A 140 -7.59 30.09 30.25
CA TYR A 140 -8.39 28.95 30.69
C TYR A 140 -9.65 28.83 29.85
N MET A 141 -9.73 27.81 29.01
CA MET A 141 -10.89 27.53 28.15
C MET A 141 -11.79 26.49 28.79
N HIS A 142 -13.11 26.72 28.79
CA HIS A 142 -14.10 25.77 29.30
C HIS A 142 -15.48 25.95 28.66
N GLY A 143 -16.37 25.00 28.87
CA GLY A 143 -17.77 25.11 28.48
C GLY A 143 -18.53 23.80 28.63
N VAL A 144 -19.79 23.81 28.20
CA VAL A 144 -20.68 22.65 28.24
C VAL A 144 -21.02 22.17 26.83
N VAL A 145 -20.83 20.88 26.55
CA VAL A 145 -21.41 20.22 25.37
C VAL A 145 -22.85 19.81 25.68
N MET A 146 -23.80 20.21 24.84
CA MET A 146 -25.22 20.02 25.06
C MET A 146 -25.96 19.61 23.79
N ASP A 147 -27.11 18.96 23.95
CA ASP A 147 -28.06 18.70 22.88
C ASP A 147 -28.61 20.04 22.35
N ALA A 148 -28.41 20.30 21.05
CA ALA A 148 -28.88 21.52 20.39
C ALA A 148 -30.38 21.75 20.55
N VAL A 149 -31.18 20.67 20.58
CA VAL A 149 -32.64 20.69 20.66
C VAL A 149 -33.12 20.65 22.11
N SER A 150 -32.70 19.67 22.91
CA SER A 150 -33.22 19.50 24.27
C SER A 150 -32.51 20.35 25.34
N LYS A 151 -31.39 20.99 24.99
CA LYS A 151 -30.52 21.79 25.88
C LYS A 151 -30.03 21.05 27.13
N LYS A 152 -30.05 19.72 27.10
CA LYS A 152 -29.47 18.87 28.15
C LYS A 152 -27.96 18.72 27.92
N PRO A 153 -27.15 18.65 28.98
CA PRO A 153 -25.73 18.36 28.86
C PRO A 153 -25.51 16.95 28.30
N ILE A 154 -24.41 16.77 27.56
CA ILE A 154 -23.99 15.50 26.97
C ILE A 154 -22.70 15.05 27.65
N ALA A 155 -22.82 14.02 28.49
CA ALA A 155 -21.68 13.36 29.14
C ALA A 155 -20.98 12.38 28.19
N GLY A 156 -19.65 12.22 28.34
CA GLY A 156 -18.85 11.28 27.55
C GLY A 156 -18.52 11.75 26.13
N ALA A 157 -18.85 12.99 25.75
CA ALA A 157 -18.49 13.55 24.46
C ALA A 157 -16.98 13.86 24.40
N THR A 158 -16.35 13.55 23.26
CA THR A 158 -14.96 13.92 23.01
C THR A 158 -14.88 15.33 22.44
N VAL A 159 -13.96 16.15 22.96
CA VAL A 159 -13.63 17.50 22.50
C VAL A 159 -12.14 17.52 22.17
N ASP A 160 -11.82 17.42 20.88
CA ASP A 160 -10.46 17.43 20.33
C ASP A 160 -10.10 18.86 19.95
N VAL A 161 -8.98 19.38 20.45
CA VAL A 161 -8.59 20.79 20.30
C VAL A 161 -7.19 20.93 19.75
N TRP A 162 -6.97 21.91 18.86
CA TRP A 162 -5.63 22.27 18.39
C TRP A 162 -5.55 23.73 17.92
N GLN A 163 -4.36 24.34 18.08
CA GLN A 163 -4.06 25.70 17.63
C GLN A 163 -2.56 25.87 17.34
N ALA A 164 -2.19 26.98 16.68
CA ALA A 164 -0.80 27.39 16.51
C ALA A 164 -0.23 28.03 17.80
N SER A 165 1.10 28.05 17.91
CA SER A 165 1.85 28.77 18.96
C SER A 165 1.98 30.27 18.64
N THR A 166 2.62 31.06 19.52
CA THR A 166 2.78 32.53 19.34
C THR A 166 3.56 32.90 18.08
N ASN A 167 4.40 32.00 17.57
CA ASN A 167 5.11 32.14 16.29
C ASN A 167 4.24 31.83 15.05
N GLY A 168 2.97 31.48 15.22
CA GLY A 168 2.05 31.15 14.14
C GLY A 168 2.24 29.76 13.51
N LEU A 169 3.04 28.89 14.14
CA LEU A 169 3.27 27.52 13.69
C LEU A 169 2.61 26.50 14.62
N TYR A 170 2.00 25.47 14.03
CA TYR A 170 1.66 24.24 14.74
C TYR A 170 2.94 23.41 14.95
N GLU A 171 3.00 22.58 16.01
CA GLU A 171 4.19 21.77 16.32
C GLU A 171 4.73 20.96 15.12
N GLN A 172 3.87 20.46 14.24
CA GLN A 172 4.27 19.67 13.08
C GLN A 172 5.03 20.45 12.00
N GLN A 173 5.17 21.77 12.17
CA GLN A 173 5.91 22.73 11.35
C GLN A 173 7.11 23.33 12.09
N ASP A 174 7.32 23.02 13.37
CA ASP A 174 8.29 23.68 14.25
C ASP A 174 8.90 22.68 15.23
N ASP A 175 10.06 22.13 14.87
CA ASP A 175 10.79 21.11 15.63
C ASP A 175 11.26 21.59 17.04
N ASN A 176 11.10 22.88 17.38
CA ASN A 176 11.38 23.41 18.71
C ASN A 176 10.22 23.21 19.70
N GLN A 177 9.02 22.91 19.21
CA GLN A 177 7.87 22.63 20.05
C GLN A 177 7.87 21.17 20.52
N VAL A 178 7.30 20.93 21.71
CA VAL A 178 7.09 19.57 22.22
C VAL A 178 6.09 18.84 21.31
N ASP A 179 6.29 17.55 21.05
CA ASP A 179 5.30 16.75 20.30
C ASP A 179 3.94 16.80 21.02
N HIS A 180 2.87 17.01 20.24
CA HIS A 180 1.53 17.34 20.72
C HIS A 180 1.40 18.61 21.59
N ASN A 181 2.31 19.58 21.47
CA ASN A 181 2.10 20.93 22.02
C ASN A 181 0.85 21.58 21.41
N LEU A 182 0.10 22.31 22.23
CA LEU A 182 -1.15 22.99 21.90
C LEU A 182 -2.20 22.05 21.26
N ARG A 183 -2.19 20.77 21.66
CA ARG A 183 -3.16 19.74 21.25
C ARG A 183 -3.65 18.92 22.44
N GLY A 184 -4.92 18.54 22.43
CA GLY A 184 -5.49 17.65 23.44
C GLY A 184 -6.90 17.16 23.12
N LYS A 185 -7.24 15.98 23.66
CA LYS A 185 -8.58 15.38 23.62
C LYS A 185 -9.16 15.34 25.04
N PHE A 186 -10.30 15.95 25.24
CA PHE A 186 -11.00 15.98 26.53
C PHE A 186 -12.30 15.20 26.44
N ILE A 187 -12.70 14.54 27.53
CA ILE A 187 -13.98 13.83 27.63
C ILE A 187 -14.87 14.61 28.58
N THR A 188 -16.10 14.92 28.18
CA THR A 188 -17.04 15.66 29.03
C THR A 188 -17.51 14.83 30.20
N ASP A 189 -17.71 15.48 31.34
CA ASP A 189 -18.20 14.83 32.56
C ASP A 189 -19.74 14.67 32.59
N GLU A 190 -20.29 14.23 33.73
CA GLU A 190 -21.74 14.05 33.94
C GLU A 190 -22.58 15.32 33.69
N ASN A 191 -21.98 16.51 33.81
CA ASN A 191 -22.60 17.80 33.55
C ASN A 191 -22.32 18.31 32.12
N GLY A 192 -21.69 17.51 31.27
CA GLY A 192 -21.28 17.87 29.91
C GLY A 192 -20.09 18.84 29.87
N GLU A 193 -19.38 19.05 30.98
CA GLU A 193 -18.32 20.06 31.07
C GLU A 193 -16.99 19.56 30.48
N TYR A 194 -16.32 20.44 29.74
CA TYR A 194 -14.91 20.32 29.39
C TYR A 194 -14.15 21.58 29.84
N ALA A 195 -12.86 21.43 30.16
CA ALA A 195 -12.00 22.56 30.51
C ALA A 195 -10.51 22.22 30.36
N PHE A 196 -9.68 23.22 30.03
CA PHE A 196 -8.22 23.11 29.94
C PHE A 196 -7.52 24.48 29.93
N TYR A 197 -6.22 24.49 30.22
CA TYR A 197 -5.36 25.67 30.02
C TYR A 197 -4.71 25.60 28.62
N THR A 198 -4.75 26.70 27.90
CA THR A 198 -4.09 26.91 26.60
C THR A 198 -3.47 28.31 26.56
N ILE A 199 -3.00 28.77 25.41
CA ILE A 199 -2.63 30.16 25.17
C ILE A 199 -3.70 30.84 24.30
N ARG A 200 -3.89 32.14 24.45
CA ARG A 200 -4.67 32.95 23.51
C ARG A 200 -4.06 32.80 22.11
N PRO A 201 -4.83 32.42 21.07
CA PRO A 201 -4.29 32.18 19.75
C PRO A 201 -3.76 33.47 19.11
N THR A 202 -2.86 33.35 18.14
CA THR A 202 -2.33 34.46 17.35
C THR A 202 -2.68 34.29 15.86
N PRO A 203 -2.85 35.38 15.09
CA PRO A 203 -3.10 35.28 13.65
C PRO A 203 -1.83 34.85 12.91
N TYR A 204 -1.96 33.98 11.91
CA TYR A 204 -0.82 33.37 11.21
C TYR A 204 -1.05 33.24 9.70
N PRO A 205 0.00 33.25 8.87
CA PRO A 205 -0.12 33.03 7.43
C PRO A 205 -0.24 31.54 7.08
N ILE A 206 -1.11 31.21 6.12
CA ILE A 206 -1.05 29.90 5.44
C ILE A 206 0.28 29.76 4.66
N PRO A 207 0.73 28.54 4.32
CA PRO A 207 1.86 28.35 3.42
C PRO A 207 1.66 29.09 2.09
N PHE A 208 2.58 30.00 1.74
CA PHE A 208 2.44 30.89 0.57
C PHE A 208 3.60 30.79 -0.44
N ASP A 209 4.48 29.81 -0.26
CA ASP A 209 5.57 29.41 -1.17
C ASP A 209 5.10 28.46 -2.30
N GLY A 210 3.84 28.04 -2.28
CA GLY A 210 3.24 27.11 -3.24
C GLY A 210 2.20 27.74 -4.19
N PRO A 211 1.50 26.93 -5.01
CA PRO A 211 0.50 27.41 -5.96
C PRO A 211 -0.65 28.17 -5.30
N ALA A 212 -1.08 27.82 -4.08
CA ALA A 212 -2.08 28.60 -3.35
C ALA A 212 -1.59 30.02 -3.03
N GLY A 213 -0.32 30.14 -2.59
CA GLY A 213 0.34 31.43 -2.36
C GLY A 213 0.54 32.24 -3.64
N LYS A 214 0.92 31.58 -4.74
CA LYS A 214 1.04 32.24 -6.04
C LYS A 214 -0.32 32.72 -6.56
N LEU A 215 -1.38 31.96 -6.36
CA LEU A 215 -2.75 32.36 -6.70
C LEU A 215 -3.21 33.56 -5.85
N LEU A 216 -2.95 33.55 -4.53
CA LEU A 216 -3.20 34.71 -3.67
C LEU A 216 -2.43 35.95 -4.15
N GLN A 217 -1.15 35.81 -4.53
CA GLN A 217 -0.36 36.91 -5.09
C GLN A 217 -0.99 37.47 -6.39
N LEU A 218 -1.44 36.61 -7.30
CA LEU A 218 -2.09 37.02 -8.55
C LEU A 218 -3.46 37.66 -8.34
N LEU A 219 -4.14 37.34 -7.23
CA LEU A 219 -5.42 37.92 -6.82
C LEU A 219 -5.27 39.16 -5.91
N ASP A 220 -4.04 39.60 -5.63
CA ASP A 220 -3.71 40.67 -4.67
C ASP A 220 -4.31 40.45 -3.26
N ARG A 221 -4.13 39.23 -2.72
CA ARG A 221 -4.67 38.80 -1.42
C ARG A 221 -3.57 38.33 -0.47
N HIS A 222 -3.80 38.56 0.83
CA HIS A 222 -2.86 38.14 1.87
C HIS A 222 -3.04 36.66 2.28
N PRO A 223 -1.99 35.99 2.80
CA PRO A 223 -2.08 34.62 3.30
C PRO A 223 -2.61 34.49 4.75
N TYR A 224 -2.83 35.59 5.46
CA TYR A 224 -3.19 35.55 6.89
C TYR A 224 -4.58 34.97 7.17
N ARG A 225 -4.63 34.14 8.22
CA ARG A 225 -5.83 33.72 8.92
C ARG A 225 -5.93 34.45 10.26
N PRO A 226 -7.14 34.79 10.74
CA PRO A 226 -7.35 35.34 12.08
C PRO A 226 -6.92 34.35 13.17
N ALA A 227 -6.71 34.85 14.39
CA ALA A 227 -6.40 34.02 15.54
C ALA A 227 -7.58 33.08 15.87
N HIS A 228 -7.35 31.77 15.88
CA HIS A 228 -8.39 30.77 16.14
C HIS A 228 -7.91 29.53 16.89
N ILE A 229 -8.87 28.82 17.48
CA ILE A 229 -8.72 27.49 18.07
C ILE A 229 -9.64 26.54 17.31
N HIS A 230 -9.12 25.41 16.82
CA HIS A 230 -9.93 24.38 16.20
C HIS A 230 -10.55 23.44 17.25
N LEU A 231 -11.75 22.94 16.94
CA LEU A 231 -12.53 22.02 17.77
C LEU A 231 -13.15 20.92 16.90
N ILE A 232 -12.98 19.65 17.28
CA ILE A 232 -13.84 18.56 16.83
C ILE A 232 -14.59 18.00 18.03
N VAL A 233 -15.92 17.87 17.90
CA VAL A 233 -16.76 17.27 18.94
C VAL A 233 -17.51 16.06 18.40
N MET A 234 -17.35 14.92 19.08
CA MET A 234 -17.91 13.63 18.67
C MET A 234 -18.47 12.85 19.85
N ILE A 235 -19.65 12.27 19.64
CA ILE A 235 -20.29 11.24 20.48
C ILE A 235 -21.35 10.52 19.65
N ASP A 236 -21.62 9.26 19.97
CA ASP A 236 -22.66 8.47 19.30
C ASP A 236 -24.06 9.08 19.50
N GLY A 237 -24.93 8.92 18.49
CA GLY A 237 -26.29 9.49 18.46
C GLY A 237 -26.37 10.94 17.96
N TYR A 238 -25.25 11.66 17.84
CA TYR A 238 -25.19 13.04 17.34
C TYR A 238 -24.36 13.16 16.06
N LYS A 239 -24.58 14.24 15.32
CA LYS A 239 -23.76 14.61 14.15
C LYS A 239 -22.40 15.15 14.66
N PRO A 240 -21.26 14.61 14.18
CA PRO A 240 -19.95 15.18 14.47
C PRO A 240 -19.88 16.65 14.07
N ILE A 241 -19.25 17.47 14.92
CA ILE A 241 -18.98 18.88 14.61
C ILE A 241 -17.48 19.03 14.40
N THR A 242 -17.08 19.55 13.24
CA THR A 242 -15.77 20.17 13.04
C THR A 242 -16.00 21.67 12.97
N THR A 243 -15.30 22.44 13.78
CA THR A 243 -15.43 23.90 13.83
C THR A 243 -14.14 24.55 14.31
N GLN A 244 -14.12 25.87 14.30
CA GLN A 244 -13.04 26.68 14.87
C GLN A 244 -13.65 27.97 15.42
N ILE A 245 -13.10 28.47 16.53
CA ILE A 245 -13.53 29.70 17.16
C ILE A 245 -12.47 30.77 17.02
N PHE A 246 -12.90 32.01 16.76
CA PHE A 246 -12.04 33.13 16.39
C PHE A 246 -12.00 34.18 17.49
N ASP A 247 -10.83 34.68 17.82
CA ASP A 247 -10.69 35.78 18.77
C ASP A 247 -11.30 37.07 18.19
N LYS A 248 -12.24 37.68 18.93
CA LYS A 248 -12.89 38.95 18.59
C LYS A 248 -11.93 40.12 18.41
N ASP A 249 -10.76 40.09 19.06
CA ASP A 249 -9.73 41.12 18.90
C ASP A 249 -8.73 40.79 17.76
N SER A 250 -8.96 39.71 17.02
CA SER A 250 -8.09 39.31 15.91
C SER A 250 -8.19 40.29 14.72
N LYS A 251 -7.03 40.68 14.20
CA LYS A 251 -6.91 41.62 13.07
C LYS A 251 -7.62 41.17 11.79
N TYR A 252 -7.60 39.88 11.46
CA TYR A 252 -8.00 39.36 10.13
C TYR A 252 -9.39 38.68 10.12
N LEU A 253 -10.35 39.21 10.89
CA LEU A 253 -11.70 38.61 10.96
C LEU A 253 -12.51 38.83 9.68
N ASP A 254 -12.41 40.02 9.08
CA ASP A 254 -13.19 40.40 7.90
C ASP A 254 -12.57 39.93 6.57
N ASP A 255 -11.33 39.44 6.58
CA ASP A 255 -10.50 39.15 5.41
C ASP A 255 -9.72 37.81 5.45
N ASP A 256 -10.14 36.85 6.30
CA ASP A 256 -9.55 35.49 6.39
C ASP A 256 -9.24 34.88 5.02
N SER A 257 -7.97 34.49 4.79
CA SER A 257 -7.46 34.03 3.49
C SER A 257 -8.18 32.79 2.94
N VAL A 258 -8.94 32.07 3.78
CA VAL A 258 -9.75 30.88 3.43
C VAL A 258 -11.25 31.04 3.73
N PHE A 259 -11.71 32.25 4.04
CA PHE A 259 -13.14 32.61 4.20
C PHE A 259 -13.92 31.76 5.22
N ALA A 260 -13.31 31.37 6.34
CA ALA A 260 -13.91 30.42 7.28
C ALA A 260 -14.46 31.07 8.57
N VAL A 261 -14.39 32.40 8.69
CA VAL A 261 -14.98 33.18 9.78
C VAL A 261 -16.50 33.24 9.64
N LYS A 262 -17.20 33.12 10.78
CA LYS A 262 -18.65 33.27 10.89
C LYS A 262 -18.96 33.96 12.21
N ASP A 263 -19.89 34.92 12.22
CA ASP A 263 -20.19 35.76 13.40
C ASP A 263 -20.43 34.98 14.69
N SER A 264 -21.14 33.84 14.62
CA SER A 264 -21.44 33.00 15.79
C SER A 264 -20.26 32.18 16.31
N LEU A 265 -19.12 32.18 15.60
CA LEU A 265 -17.88 31.54 15.98
C LEU A 265 -16.83 32.54 16.50
N VAL A 266 -17.16 33.84 16.50
CA VAL A 266 -16.31 34.88 17.10
C VAL A 266 -16.54 34.91 18.61
N VAL A 267 -15.46 34.81 19.39
CA VAL A 267 -15.46 34.67 20.86
C VAL A 267 -14.59 35.73 21.53
N GLU A 268 -14.92 36.08 22.77
CA GLU A 268 -14.22 37.11 23.55
C GLU A 268 -13.40 36.46 24.68
N PHE A 269 -12.09 36.71 24.70
CA PHE A 269 -11.20 36.31 25.80
C PHE A 269 -11.29 37.36 26.91
N VAL A 270 -11.93 37.02 28.04
CA VAL A 270 -12.15 37.94 29.15
C VAL A 270 -11.04 37.82 30.21
N PRO A 271 -10.62 38.90 30.89
CA PRO A 271 -9.60 38.80 31.94
C PRO A 271 -10.05 37.92 33.11
N ARG A 272 -9.28 36.88 33.40
CA ARG A 272 -9.54 35.95 34.51
C ARG A 272 -9.04 36.54 35.81
N LYS A 273 -9.81 36.36 36.88
CA LYS A 273 -9.44 36.77 38.24
C LYS A 273 -9.28 35.54 39.11
N ASP A 274 -8.45 35.67 40.14
CA ASP A 274 -8.23 34.68 41.19
C ASP A 274 -7.62 33.32 40.72
N ASP A 275 -7.04 33.28 39.52
CA ASP A 275 -6.27 32.15 38.99
C ASP A 275 -4.85 32.60 38.60
N PRO A 276 -3.80 32.21 39.33
CA PRO A 276 -2.43 32.64 39.04
C PRO A 276 -1.80 31.94 37.82
N LYS A 277 -2.51 31.02 37.16
CA LYS A 277 -2.01 30.28 35.99
C LYS A 277 -2.50 30.84 34.64
N ALA A 278 -3.54 31.65 34.62
CA ALA A 278 -4.15 32.16 33.39
C ALA A 278 -4.59 33.62 33.52
N GLU A 279 -4.15 34.44 32.56
CA GLU A 279 -4.54 35.84 32.44
C GLU A 279 -5.96 36.00 31.89
N PHE A 280 -6.38 35.07 31.04
CA PHE A 280 -7.66 35.10 30.33
C PHE A 280 -8.53 33.88 30.62
N GLU A 281 -9.83 34.04 30.45
CA GLU A 281 -10.84 33.00 30.46
C GLU A 281 -11.61 33.05 29.14
N LEU A 282 -11.91 31.87 28.61
CA LEU A 282 -12.75 31.70 27.43
C LEU A 282 -13.84 30.67 27.76
N LYS A 283 -15.09 31.12 27.82
CA LYS A 283 -16.23 30.21 27.91
C LYS A 283 -16.84 29.96 26.52
N TYR A 284 -16.93 28.70 26.10
CA TYR A 284 -17.54 28.33 24.83
C TYR A 284 -18.42 27.07 24.95
N ASP A 285 -19.75 27.26 24.91
CA ASP A 285 -20.74 26.19 24.99
C ASP A 285 -21.05 25.62 23.58
N ILE A 286 -21.17 24.30 23.46
CA ILE A 286 -21.24 23.60 22.16
C ILE A 286 -22.57 22.85 22.02
N GLY A 287 -23.38 23.21 21.02
CA GLY A 287 -24.67 22.57 20.73
C GLY A 287 -24.57 21.51 19.64
N MET A 288 -24.74 20.23 19.98
CA MET A 288 -24.70 19.10 19.03
C MET A 288 -26.09 18.77 18.48
N ALA A 289 -26.20 18.60 17.16
CA ALA A 289 -27.45 18.18 16.51
C ALA A 289 -27.62 16.64 16.57
N PRO A 290 -28.76 16.10 17.04
CA PRO A 290 -29.05 14.66 16.99
C PRO A 290 -29.08 14.11 15.55
N ASN A 291 -28.77 12.83 15.38
CA ASN A 291 -28.83 12.17 14.07
C ASN A 291 -30.28 11.97 13.56
N ASP A 292 -31.25 11.75 14.45
CA ASP A 292 -32.64 11.39 14.12
C ASP A 292 -33.62 12.58 14.07
N ALA A 293 -33.18 13.74 13.59
CA ALA A 293 -34.07 14.88 13.33
C ALA A 293 -35.02 14.57 12.17
N LYS A 294 -36.15 13.90 12.47
CA LYS A 294 -37.25 13.65 11.52
C LYS A 294 -37.74 14.96 10.92
N GLU A 295 -37.77 15.05 9.60
CA GLU A 295 -38.43 16.15 8.89
C GLU A 295 -39.87 16.33 9.40
N PRO A 296 -40.28 17.56 9.81
CA PRO A 296 -41.68 17.82 10.13
C PRO A 296 -42.53 17.75 8.86
N ALA A 297 -43.52 16.86 8.87
CA ALA A 297 -44.33 16.55 7.70
C ALA A 297 -45.12 17.77 7.17
N GLY A 298 -44.74 18.22 5.97
CA GLY A 298 -45.50 18.94 4.95
C GLY A 298 -46.66 19.88 5.35
N THR A 299 -46.51 21.17 4.98
CA THR A 299 -47.65 22.03 4.61
C THR A 299 -47.46 22.62 3.22
N ALA A 300 -48.57 22.81 2.49
CA ALA A 300 -48.56 23.02 1.05
C ALA A 300 -48.54 24.50 0.62
N GLN A 301 -47.93 24.75 -0.55
CA GLN A 301 -48.16 25.83 -1.52
C GLN A 301 -48.72 27.19 -1.03
N ARG A 302 -47.99 28.28 -1.38
CA ARG A 302 -48.59 29.41 -2.13
C ARG A 302 -47.57 30.32 -2.83
N ARG A 303 -48.07 31.08 -3.81
CA ARG A 303 -47.33 31.92 -4.77
C ARG A 303 -47.04 33.34 -4.24
N GLY A 304 -45.92 33.94 -4.66
CA GLY A 304 -45.94 35.29 -5.27
C GLY A 304 -45.11 36.43 -4.65
N GLY A 305 -44.02 36.82 -5.33
CA GLY A 305 -43.86 38.19 -5.87
C GLY A 305 -43.23 39.35 -5.07
N VAL A 306 -42.11 39.89 -5.62
CA VAL A 306 -41.86 41.33 -5.92
C VAL A 306 -41.21 42.29 -4.86
N ARG A 307 -39.92 42.59 -5.11
CA ARG A 307 -39.19 43.92 -5.14
C ARG A 307 -38.57 44.66 -3.91
N THR A 308 -37.44 45.32 -4.26
CA THR A 308 -36.85 46.64 -3.84
C THR A 308 -36.09 46.78 -2.49
N GLN A 309 -34.75 46.97 -2.51
CA GLN A 309 -33.96 48.26 -2.36
C GLN A 309 -33.61 48.60 -0.88
N SER A 310 -32.47 49.21 -0.48
CA SER A 310 -31.24 49.73 -1.14
C SER A 310 -30.15 50.26 -0.15
N SER A 311 -28.84 50.02 -0.43
CA SER A 311 -27.62 50.88 -0.17
C SER A 311 -27.31 51.44 1.28
N VAL A 312 -26.25 52.20 1.65
CA VAL A 312 -25.18 53.05 1.00
C VAL A 312 -23.86 53.11 1.86
N SER A 313 -22.66 52.96 1.23
CA SER A 313 -21.26 53.47 1.52
C SER A 313 -20.66 53.58 2.97
N GLU A 314 -19.37 53.86 3.26
CA GLU A 314 -18.15 54.29 2.49
C GLU A 314 -16.81 54.00 3.25
N SER A 315 -15.65 54.12 2.57
CA SER A 315 -14.25 53.90 3.06
C SER A 315 -13.60 55.20 3.68
N PRO A 316 -12.25 55.48 3.80
CA PRO A 316 -11.02 54.88 3.18
C PRO A 316 -9.63 54.88 3.95
N ALA A 317 -8.65 54.16 3.35
CA ALA A 317 -7.18 54.47 3.18
C ALA A 317 -6.10 54.42 4.32
N SER A 318 -5.17 53.42 4.20
CA SER A 318 -3.70 53.47 3.87
C SER A 318 -2.69 54.46 4.55
N PRO A 319 -1.32 54.31 4.45
CA PRO A 319 -0.44 53.18 4.03
C PRO A 319 0.90 52.89 4.83
N ALA A 320 1.51 51.71 4.58
CA ALA A 320 2.95 51.33 4.41
C ALA A 320 4.11 51.66 5.40
N VAL A 321 5.11 50.73 5.52
CA VAL A 321 6.54 50.86 5.05
C VAL A 321 7.49 49.69 5.49
N GLN A 322 8.13 49.06 4.49
CA GLN A 322 9.46 48.39 4.36
C GLN A 322 10.09 47.39 5.39
N LEU A 323 10.98 46.53 4.85
CA LEU A 323 11.57 45.31 5.42
C LEU A 323 13.10 45.25 5.16
N GLY A 324 13.85 44.47 5.96
CA GLY A 324 15.30 44.22 5.79
C GLY A 324 15.70 42.75 6.00
N LYS A 325 16.76 42.28 5.32
CA LYS A 325 17.15 40.85 5.16
C LYS A 325 18.25 40.35 6.11
N ALA A 326 18.27 39.04 6.39
CA ALA A 326 19.49 38.22 6.57
C ALA A 326 19.19 36.70 6.39
N HIS A 327 20.18 35.90 5.94
CA HIS A 327 20.11 34.43 5.70
C HIS A 327 21.13 33.67 6.57
N THR A 328 20.89 32.37 6.83
CA THR A 328 21.93 31.31 6.95
C THR A 328 21.33 29.90 6.77
N GLU A 329 22.12 28.92 6.32
CA GLU A 329 21.72 27.56 5.89
C GLU A 329 21.98 26.45 6.97
N ALA A 330 21.43 25.23 6.77
CA ALA A 330 21.56 24.07 7.67
C ALA A 330 22.07 22.79 6.95
N SER A 331 22.40 21.72 7.71
CA SER A 331 23.38 20.68 7.30
C SER A 331 22.80 19.28 6.95
N PRO A 332 23.58 18.35 6.34
CA PRO A 332 23.04 17.12 5.74
C PRO A 332 22.52 16.01 6.67
N ASN A 333 22.81 16.06 7.98
CA ASN A 333 22.64 14.92 8.88
C ASN A 333 21.15 14.60 9.18
N ASP A 334 20.30 15.62 9.17
CA ASP A 334 18.89 15.51 9.59
C ASP A 334 18.02 14.77 8.56
N ALA A 335 18.43 14.82 7.28
CA ALA A 335 17.77 14.09 6.20
C ALA A 335 17.88 12.57 6.36
N GLU A 336 19.00 12.06 6.88
CA GLU A 336 19.23 10.62 7.01
C GLU A 336 18.40 10.00 8.15
N ILE A 337 18.19 10.76 9.23
CA ILE A 337 17.33 10.39 10.36
C ILE A 337 15.85 10.38 9.94
N ALA A 338 15.38 11.42 9.25
CA ALA A 338 14.01 11.49 8.71
C ALA A 338 13.71 10.32 7.76
N ILE A 339 14.70 9.92 6.96
CA ILE A 339 14.63 8.76 6.06
C ILE A 339 14.50 7.43 6.82
N GLU A 340 15.21 7.21 7.93
CA GLU A 340 15.08 5.94 8.66
C GLU A 340 13.70 5.79 9.32
N SER A 341 13.09 6.91 9.75
CA SER A 341 11.70 6.97 10.21
C SER A 341 10.70 6.57 9.11
N LEU A 342 10.84 7.14 7.90
CA LEU A 342 10.04 6.76 6.72
C LEU A 342 10.24 5.30 6.27
N LEU A 343 11.42 4.73 6.48
CA LEU A 343 11.71 3.32 6.19
C LEU A 343 11.16 2.35 7.26
N THR A 344 10.84 2.83 8.45
CA THR A 344 10.32 2.01 9.57
C THR A 344 8.82 2.22 9.84
N LEU A 345 8.17 3.16 9.13
CA LEU A 345 6.73 3.41 9.14
C LEU A 345 5.92 2.19 8.65
N SER A 346 5.66 1.27 9.58
CA SER A 346 4.65 0.22 9.50
C SER A 346 4.22 -0.18 10.93
N GLY A 347 3.64 0.76 11.69
CA GLY A 347 3.37 0.51 13.12
C GLY A 347 2.44 1.46 13.88
N SER A 348 2.44 2.77 13.61
CA SER A 348 1.71 3.76 14.44
C SER A 348 0.19 3.82 14.20
N ARG A 349 -0.32 3.23 13.12
CA ARG A 349 -1.75 2.88 13.03
C ARG A 349 -2.01 1.55 13.75
N SER A 350 -1.99 1.60 15.07
CA SER A 350 -2.80 0.70 15.89
C SER A 350 -4.20 0.68 15.32
N ALA A 351 -4.83 -0.50 15.23
CA ALA A 351 -6.28 -0.53 15.06
C ALA A 351 -6.89 0.28 16.22
N PRO A 352 -7.85 1.21 15.98
CA PRO A 352 -8.56 1.82 17.08
C PRO A 352 -9.15 0.69 17.93
N LYS A 353 -8.97 0.78 19.26
CA LYS A 353 -9.52 -0.22 20.18
C LYS A 353 -11.00 -0.43 19.82
N THR A 354 -11.42 -1.68 19.60
CA THR A 354 -12.84 -2.00 19.42
C THR A 354 -13.65 -1.34 20.53
N PRO A 355 -14.76 -0.64 20.23
CA PRO A 355 -15.61 -0.07 21.26
C PRO A 355 -15.98 -1.12 22.30
N ALA A 356 -16.04 -0.70 23.56
CA ALA A 356 -16.57 -1.55 24.62
C ALA A 356 -18.03 -1.90 24.27
N THR A 357 -18.39 -3.17 24.47
CA THR A 357 -19.71 -3.70 24.08
C THR A 357 -20.85 -3.03 24.83
N GLU A 358 -21.67 -2.25 24.13
CA GLU A 358 -23.09 -2.15 24.47
C GLU A 358 -23.87 -3.26 23.74
N SER A 359 -24.80 -3.89 24.47
CA SER A 359 -25.51 -5.08 24.01
C SER A 359 -26.71 -4.73 23.14
N ILE A 360 -26.54 -4.80 21.82
CA ILE A 360 -27.64 -4.78 20.85
C ILE A 360 -27.69 -6.13 20.13
N HIS A 361 -28.89 -6.74 20.11
CA HIS A 361 -29.15 -8.03 19.45
C HIS A 361 -29.17 -7.87 17.93
N GLU A 362 -28.03 -8.07 17.26
CA GLU A 362 -27.97 -8.24 15.80
C GLU A 362 -26.91 -9.29 15.38
N SER A 363 -27.03 -9.80 14.16
CA SER A 363 -26.50 -11.12 13.79
C SER A 363 -24.97 -11.22 13.69
N SER A 364 -24.42 -12.30 14.27
CA SER A 364 -23.02 -12.73 14.14
C SER A 364 -22.53 -12.77 12.68
N MET A 365 -21.74 -11.78 12.26
CA MET A 365 -20.97 -11.80 11.01
C MET A 365 -19.49 -11.57 11.31
N ALA A 366 -18.60 -12.36 10.70
CA ALA A 366 -17.16 -12.15 10.81
C ALA A 366 -16.69 -11.00 9.89
N HIS A 367 -15.82 -10.17 10.44
CA HIS A 367 -15.07 -9.12 9.75
C HIS A 367 -13.58 -9.30 10.07
N ALA A 368 -12.70 -9.04 9.10
CA ALA A 368 -11.26 -9.02 9.32
C ALA A 368 -10.66 -7.68 8.89
N PRO A 369 -9.80 -7.05 9.72
CA PRO A 369 -9.12 -5.82 9.35
C PRO A 369 -8.09 -6.07 8.24
N VAL A 370 -8.04 -5.16 7.27
CA VAL A 370 -7.05 -5.18 6.19
C VAL A 370 -5.82 -4.40 6.66
N PRO A 371 -4.66 -5.07 6.87
CA PRO A 371 -3.49 -4.38 7.40
C PRO A 371 -2.99 -3.31 6.43
N LYS A 372 -2.90 -2.06 6.92
CA LYS A 372 -2.31 -0.94 6.19
C LYS A 372 -0.80 -0.98 6.35
N LEU A 373 -0.13 -1.43 5.29
CA LEU A 373 1.27 -1.86 5.23
C LEU A 373 2.02 -1.25 4.04
N ALA A 374 1.34 -0.42 3.24
CA ALA A 374 1.96 0.42 2.22
C ALA A 374 3.14 1.23 2.80
N ARG A 375 4.24 1.29 2.06
CA ARG A 375 5.50 1.86 2.54
C ARG A 375 6.45 2.23 1.39
N LEU A 376 7.50 2.98 1.74
CA LEU A 376 8.65 3.20 0.87
C LEU A 376 9.74 2.13 1.07
N LEU A 377 10.43 1.81 -0.03
CA LEU A 377 11.62 0.97 -0.09
C LEU A 377 12.66 1.62 -1.00
N ARG A 378 13.95 1.42 -0.74
CA ARG A 378 15.02 1.84 -1.65
C ARG A 378 15.12 0.88 -2.84
N ASP A 379 15.27 1.39 -4.06
CA ASP A 379 15.64 0.59 -5.24
C ASP A 379 17.16 0.30 -5.29
N GLY A 380 17.60 -0.37 -6.35
CA GLY A 380 19.02 -0.62 -6.62
C GLY A 380 19.86 0.65 -6.84
N HIS A 381 19.24 1.80 -7.06
CA HIS A 381 19.88 3.11 -7.19
C HIS A 381 19.74 3.97 -5.90
N GLY A 382 19.21 3.40 -4.82
CA GLY A 382 19.01 4.07 -3.53
C GLY A 382 17.76 4.98 -3.44
N LYS A 383 16.99 5.12 -4.53
CA LYS A 383 15.79 5.97 -4.62
C LYS A 383 14.60 5.33 -3.92
N PHE A 384 13.72 6.15 -3.35
CA PHE A 384 12.50 5.65 -2.70
C PHE A 384 11.41 5.28 -3.71
N ILE A 385 10.80 4.13 -3.48
CA ILE A 385 9.79 3.50 -4.32
C ILE A 385 8.61 3.07 -3.45
N PHE A 386 7.41 3.40 -3.90
CA PHE A 386 6.17 2.96 -3.27
C PHE A 386 5.87 1.48 -3.54
N VAL A 387 5.52 0.76 -2.49
CA VAL A 387 4.83 -0.54 -2.51
C VAL A 387 3.58 -0.48 -1.62
N GLY A 388 2.45 -1.01 -2.10
CA GLY A 388 1.16 -0.92 -1.41
C GLY A 388 0.77 -2.17 -0.60
N ASP A 389 -0.42 -2.11 0.01
CA ASP A 389 -0.92 -3.07 1.01
C ASP A 389 -0.98 -4.54 0.53
N SER A 390 -1.36 -4.79 -0.73
CA SER A 390 -1.41 -6.15 -1.30
C SER A 390 -0.04 -6.73 -1.66
N SER A 391 1.01 -5.91 -1.68
CA SER A 391 2.34 -6.34 -2.13
C SER A 391 2.95 -7.42 -1.23
N ASN A 392 3.75 -8.28 -1.84
CA ASN A 392 4.43 -9.36 -1.11
C ASN A 392 5.49 -8.82 -0.12
N LEU A 393 6.02 -7.61 -0.36
CA LEU A 393 7.00 -6.97 0.53
C LEU A 393 6.33 -6.27 1.74
N ALA A 394 5.14 -5.69 1.55
CA ALA A 394 4.30 -5.22 2.65
C ALA A 394 3.90 -6.39 3.57
N PHE A 395 3.49 -7.53 2.99
CA PHE A 395 3.16 -8.73 3.75
C PHE A 395 4.36 -9.28 4.55
N LEU A 396 5.55 -9.36 3.96
CA LEU A 396 6.78 -9.72 4.68
C LEU A 396 7.06 -8.78 5.86
N GLN A 397 6.81 -7.48 5.71
CA GLN A 397 7.02 -6.52 6.80
C GLN A 397 6.07 -6.77 7.99
N ASN A 398 4.83 -7.17 7.74
CA ASN A 398 3.90 -7.59 8.79
C ASN A 398 4.40 -8.86 9.51
N ILE A 399 4.89 -9.85 8.76
CA ILE A 399 5.46 -11.08 9.33
C ILE A 399 6.70 -10.76 10.19
N ARG A 400 7.57 -9.84 9.75
CA ARG A 400 8.70 -9.36 10.57
C ARG A 400 8.23 -8.73 11.89
N ARG A 401 7.16 -7.94 11.88
CA ARG A 401 6.57 -7.35 13.10
C ARG A 401 6.08 -8.44 14.05
N LEU A 402 5.29 -9.40 13.56
CA LEU A 402 4.75 -10.50 14.36
C LEU A 402 5.85 -11.42 14.90
N ALA A 403 6.86 -11.75 14.09
CA ALA A 403 8.03 -12.52 14.54
C ALA A 403 8.82 -11.77 15.63
N ARG A 404 8.97 -10.43 15.50
CA ARG A 404 9.64 -9.61 16.52
C ARG A 404 8.90 -9.63 17.85
N THR A 405 7.56 -9.57 17.83
CA THR A 405 6.73 -9.72 19.04
C THR A 405 6.85 -11.13 19.63
N ALA A 406 6.80 -12.16 18.78
CA ALA A 406 6.69 -13.54 19.23
C ALA A 406 8.02 -14.20 19.68
N ILE A 407 9.17 -13.77 19.16
CA ILE A 407 10.49 -14.33 19.51
C ILE A 407 11.61 -13.28 19.76
N GLY A 408 11.36 -11.99 19.55
CA GLY A 408 12.38 -10.94 19.66
C GLY A 408 13.21 -10.79 18.39
N GLN A 409 14.45 -10.33 18.54
CA GLN A 409 15.34 -10.12 17.39
C GLN A 409 15.86 -11.45 16.83
N CYS A 410 15.72 -11.62 15.52
CA CYS A 410 16.28 -12.74 14.74
C CYS A 410 16.64 -12.26 13.32
N GLY A 411 17.36 -13.10 12.55
CA GLY A 411 17.83 -12.76 11.19
C GLY A 411 16.74 -12.29 10.21
N LEU A 412 15.48 -12.72 10.39
CA LEU A 412 14.35 -12.24 9.59
C LEU A 412 14.04 -10.75 9.87
N THR A 413 14.12 -10.36 11.15
CA THR A 413 13.77 -9.02 11.66
C THR A 413 14.92 -8.00 11.52
N THR A 414 16.18 -8.47 11.61
CA THR A 414 17.39 -7.64 11.55
C THR A 414 18.05 -7.62 10.16
N ASP A 415 17.51 -8.38 9.21
CA ASP A 415 17.87 -8.40 7.78
C ASP A 415 18.29 -7.01 7.25
N PRO A 416 19.56 -6.81 6.84
CA PRO A 416 20.05 -5.50 6.39
C PRO A 416 19.28 -4.95 5.19
N MET A 417 18.84 -5.85 4.29
CA MET A 417 18.07 -5.49 3.09
C MET A 417 16.56 -5.44 3.35
N ARG A 418 16.11 -5.32 4.62
CA ARG A 418 14.68 -5.20 4.98
C ARG A 418 13.99 -3.97 4.40
N HIS A 419 14.76 -2.91 4.12
CA HIS A 419 14.30 -1.61 3.60
C HIS A 419 14.57 -1.42 2.09
N ALA A 420 15.06 -2.46 1.39
CA ALA A 420 15.40 -2.41 -0.03
C ALA A 420 14.53 -3.36 -0.86
N MET A 421 14.16 -2.92 -2.06
CA MET A 421 13.60 -3.78 -3.10
C MET A 421 14.73 -4.24 -4.03
N ILE A 422 14.73 -5.52 -4.41
CA ILE A 422 15.68 -6.04 -5.39
C ILE A 422 15.35 -5.45 -6.77
N GLU A 423 16.29 -4.67 -7.31
CA GLU A 423 16.27 -4.18 -8.67
C GLU A 423 17.65 -4.37 -9.31
N ALA A 424 17.73 -5.10 -10.42
CA ALA A 424 19.00 -5.43 -11.05
C ALA A 424 19.53 -4.29 -11.91
N ILE A 425 20.56 -3.59 -11.44
CA ILE A 425 21.23 -2.51 -12.17
C ILE A 425 21.81 -3.07 -13.49
N PRO A 426 21.57 -2.44 -14.65
CA PRO A 426 22.23 -2.81 -15.90
C PRO A 426 23.74 -2.52 -15.84
N ASN A 427 24.56 -3.44 -16.35
CA ASN A 427 26.00 -3.22 -16.43
C ASN A 427 26.31 -2.07 -17.42
N THR A 428 26.99 -1.01 -16.95
CA THR A 428 27.24 0.22 -17.74
C THR A 428 28.11 -0.02 -18.98
N ALA A 429 28.85 -1.13 -19.04
CA ALA A 429 29.57 -1.57 -20.22
C ALA A 429 28.64 -1.83 -21.43
N SER A 430 27.42 -2.32 -21.22
CA SER A 430 26.48 -2.67 -22.30
C SER A 430 26.02 -1.45 -23.12
N PHE A 431 25.99 -0.26 -22.51
CA PHE A 431 25.65 1.01 -23.18
C PHE A 431 26.79 1.57 -24.05
N ARG A 432 28.03 1.07 -23.93
CA ARG A 432 29.19 1.52 -24.70
C ARG A 432 29.44 0.68 -25.96
N THR A 433 28.40 0.09 -26.54
CA THR A 433 28.52 -0.69 -27.79
C THR A 433 28.60 0.26 -29.00
N PRO A 434 29.69 0.23 -29.81
CA PRO A 434 29.77 1.05 -31.01
C PRO A 434 28.69 0.69 -32.03
N SER A 435 28.31 1.67 -32.86
CA SER A 435 27.31 1.56 -33.94
C SER A 435 27.67 0.59 -35.09
N THR A 436 28.70 -0.23 -34.92
CA THR A 436 29.32 -1.08 -35.95
C THR A 436 29.16 -2.59 -35.73
N PHE A 437 28.51 -3.03 -34.64
CA PHE A 437 28.25 -4.46 -34.41
C PHE A 437 27.00 -4.93 -35.17
N ASN A 438 27.21 -5.73 -36.23
CA ASN A 438 26.12 -6.33 -36.98
C ASN A 438 25.59 -7.56 -36.23
N LEU A 439 24.47 -7.37 -35.52
CA LEU A 439 24.04 -8.20 -34.38
C LEU A 439 23.06 -9.32 -34.76
N LYS A 440 22.81 -9.60 -36.05
CA LYS A 440 21.90 -10.68 -36.46
C LYS A 440 22.56 -12.05 -36.22
N PRO A 441 21.96 -12.96 -35.40
CA PRO A 441 22.50 -14.30 -35.17
C PRO A 441 22.37 -15.20 -36.40
N THR A 442 22.96 -16.38 -36.35
CA THR A 442 22.71 -17.40 -37.39
C THR A 442 21.24 -17.85 -37.35
N LYS A 443 20.68 -18.28 -38.48
CA LYS A 443 19.29 -18.78 -38.55
C LYS A 443 18.97 -19.86 -37.52
N ALA A 444 19.85 -20.84 -37.35
CA ALA A 444 19.67 -21.93 -36.38
C ALA A 444 19.69 -21.42 -34.92
N GLU A 445 20.57 -20.47 -34.60
CA GLU A 445 20.60 -19.82 -33.29
C GLU A 445 19.36 -18.94 -33.05
N ALA A 446 18.88 -18.24 -34.08
CA ALA A 446 17.66 -17.46 -34.01
C ALA A 446 16.42 -18.35 -33.73
N GLU A 447 16.30 -19.47 -34.45
CA GLU A 447 15.23 -20.46 -34.27
C GLU A 447 15.28 -21.09 -32.86
N ASP A 448 16.46 -21.45 -32.34
CA ASP A 448 16.65 -21.91 -30.96
C ASP A 448 16.16 -20.87 -29.92
N LEU A 449 16.58 -19.61 -30.09
CA LEU A 449 16.21 -18.52 -29.19
C LEU A 449 14.71 -18.23 -29.23
N VAL A 450 14.06 -18.28 -30.40
CA VAL A 450 12.60 -18.12 -30.51
C VAL A 450 11.87 -19.30 -29.84
N ASN A 451 12.36 -20.53 -29.94
CA ASN A 451 11.78 -21.67 -29.21
C ASN A 451 11.81 -21.44 -27.68
N HIS A 452 12.93 -20.93 -27.15
CA HIS A 452 13.05 -20.58 -25.73
C HIS A 452 12.18 -19.38 -25.31
N TYR A 453 11.98 -18.40 -26.20
CA TYR A 453 10.99 -17.33 -25.99
C TYR A 453 9.57 -17.91 -25.86
N MET A 454 9.14 -18.80 -26.77
CA MET A 454 7.79 -19.39 -26.71
C MET A 454 7.56 -20.17 -25.40
N LEU A 455 8.59 -20.87 -24.91
CA LEU A 455 8.54 -21.54 -23.60
C LEU A 455 8.40 -20.54 -22.44
N ALA A 456 9.21 -19.48 -22.43
CA ALA A 456 9.14 -18.45 -21.38
C ALA A 456 7.80 -17.68 -21.38
N ALA A 457 7.27 -17.37 -22.57
CA ALA A 457 6.03 -16.62 -22.74
C ALA A 457 4.77 -17.41 -22.33
N SER A 458 4.81 -18.74 -22.38
CA SER A 458 3.66 -19.64 -22.15
C SER A 458 2.92 -19.33 -20.84
N GLY A 459 1.64 -18.93 -20.92
CA GLY A 459 0.81 -18.57 -19.75
C GLY A 459 1.18 -17.24 -19.06
N ALA A 460 1.98 -16.41 -19.72
CA ALA A 460 2.34 -15.06 -19.27
C ALA A 460 2.04 -14.01 -20.33
N ILE A 461 2.41 -14.24 -21.61
CA ILE A 461 2.01 -13.42 -22.77
C ILE A 461 1.78 -14.33 -24.00
N ASP A 462 0.90 -13.93 -24.90
CA ASP A 462 0.66 -14.55 -26.21
C ASP A 462 0.58 -13.43 -27.25
N LEU A 463 1.71 -13.11 -27.88
CA LEU A 463 1.82 -11.98 -28.83
C LEU A 463 1.88 -12.40 -30.30
N PHE A 464 2.33 -13.63 -30.59
CA PHE A 464 2.70 -14.08 -31.93
C PHE A 464 2.31 -15.53 -32.15
N ASP A 465 1.89 -15.88 -33.37
CA ASP A 465 1.85 -17.28 -33.77
C ASP A 465 3.27 -17.81 -34.02
N LYS A 466 3.54 -19.06 -33.63
CA LYS A 466 4.87 -19.66 -33.75
C LYS A 466 5.28 -19.84 -35.22
N ALA A 467 4.37 -20.23 -36.10
CA ALA A 467 4.68 -20.41 -37.51
C ALA A 467 4.97 -19.06 -38.18
N ASP A 468 4.13 -18.05 -37.89
CA ASP A 468 4.30 -16.69 -38.40
C ASP A 468 5.65 -16.09 -37.99
N ILE A 469 6.02 -16.14 -36.70
CA ILE A 469 7.28 -15.53 -36.26
C ILE A 469 8.50 -16.26 -36.84
N MET A 470 8.48 -17.59 -36.92
CA MET A 470 9.59 -18.38 -37.49
C MET A 470 9.77 -18.09 -39.00
N GLN A 471 8.68 -17.93 -39.75
CA GLN A 471 8.74 -17.61 -41.18
C GLN A 471 9.39 -16.24 -41.44
N HIS A 472 8.97 -15.20 -40.70
CA HIS A 472 9.56 -13.88 -40.85
C HIS A 472 11.00 -13.82 -40.32
N LEU A 473 11.30 -14.53 -39.22
CA LEU A 473 12.65 -14.63 -38.64
C LEU A 473 13.66 -15.18 -39.66
N ALA A 474 13.33 -16.26 -40.37
CA ALA A 474 14.21 -16.84 -41.39
C ALA A 474 14.62 -15.78 -42.43
N THR A 475 13.64 -15.06 -42.99
CA THR A 475 13.87 -13.97 -43.94
C THR A 475 14.71 -12.86 -43.33
N TRP A 476 14.40 -12.47 -42.08
CA TRP A 476 15.08 -11.41 -41.37
C TRP A 476 16.55 -11.71 -41.05
N THR A 477 16.91 -12.97 -40.76
CA THR A 477 18.30 -13.38 -40.51
C THR A 477 19.17 -13.39 -41.77
N GLU A 478 18.56 -13.59 -42.94
CA GLU A 478 19.27 -13.62 -44.23
C GLU A 478 19.46 -12.21 -44.81
N ASP A 479 18.54 -11.28 -44.53
CA ASP A 479 18.67 -9.88 -44.92
C ASP A 479 19.72 -9.13 -44.09
N LYS A 480 20.61 -8.40 -44.77
CA LYS A 480 21.66 -7.56 -44.18
C LYS A 480 21.23 -6.11 -43.97
N ARG A 481 20.04 -5.73 -44.41
CA ARG A 481 19.47 -4.39 -44.23
C ARG A 481 18.56 -4.34 -43.00
N THR A 482 18.18 -3.12 -42.64
CA THR A 482 17.25 -2.78 -41.56
C THR A 482 16.16 -1.91 -42.16
N ASP A 483 15.22 -2.55 -42.86
CA ASP A 483 14.21 -1.87 -43.69
C ASP A 483 12.94 -1.53 -42.89
N ASN A 484 12.75 -2.10 -41.68
CA ASN A 484 11.64 -1.77 -40.77
C ASN A 484 12.10 -1.79 -39.29
N PRO A 485 12.44 -0.62 -38.70
CA PRO A 485 12.95 -0.52 -37.33
C PRO A 485 12.04 -1.15 -36.26
N THR A 486 10.72 -1.01 -36.41
CA THR A 486 9.74 -1.54 -35.44
C THR A 486 9.62 -3.06 -35.49
N ALA A 487 9.69 -3.65 -36.69
CA ALA A 487 9.74 -5.11 -36.85
C ALA A 487 11.09 -5.68 -36.37
N ASP A 488 12.21 -5.00 -36.70
CA ASP A 488 13.54 -5.34 -36.20
C ASP A 488 13.60 -5.35 -34.66
N ALA A 489 12.96 -4.37 -34.02
CA ALA A 489 12.86 -4.28 -32.56
C ALA A 489 12.23 -5.54 -31.95
N ILE A 490 11.13 -6.04 -32.52
CA ILE A 490 10.43 -7.25 -32.06
C ILE A 490 11.36 -8.47 -32.12
N PHE A 491 12.06 -8.69 -33.23
CA PHE A 491 12.99 -9.83 -33.35
C PHE A 491 14.10 -9.75 -32.30
N TYR A 492 14.75 -8.59 -32.14
CA TYR A 492 15.78 -8.43 -31.11
C TYR A 492 15.25 -8.65 -29.69
N LEU A 493 14.05 -8.16 -29.35
CA LEU A 493 13.46 -8.34 -28.03
C LEU A 493 13.06 -9.80 -27.75
N VAL A 494 12.51 -10.50 -28.75
CA VAL A 494 12.20 -11.94 -28.67
C VAL A 494 13.46 -12.76 -28.45
N LEU A 495 14.52 -12.51 -29.23
CA LEU A 495 15.82 -13.17 -29.07
C LEU A 495 16.45 -12.88 -27.70
N ALA A 496 16.31 -11.66 -27.19
CA ALA A 496 16.79 -11.27 -25.87
C ALA A 496 16.12 -12.07 -24.73
N ILE A 497 14.80 -12.27 -24.82
CA ILE A 497 14.02 -13.07 -23.86
C ILE A 497 14.38 -14.56 -23.99
N GLY A 498 14.56 -15.08 -25.20
CA GLY A 498 15.03 -16.45 -25.45
C GLY A 498 16.38 -16.71 -24.78
N ALA A 499 17.37 -15.84 -25.04
CA ALA A 499 18.71 -15.94 -24.46
C ALA A 499 18.70 -15.86 -22.93
N ARG A 500 17.79 -15.06 -22.36
CA ARG A 500 17.59 -14.92 -20.90
C ARG A 500 17.06 -16.18 -20.24
N ASN A 501 16.31 -17.02 -20.97
CA ASN A 501 15.53 -18.12 -20.42
C ASN A 501 16.02 -19.51 -20.81
N ARG A 502 16.89 -19.63 -21.82
CA ARG A 502 17.61 -20.88 -22.13
C ARG A 502 18.57 -21.28 -21.00
N SER A 503 18.91 -22.56 -20.94
CA SER A 503 19.70 -23.16 -19.85
C SER A 503 21.17 -22.72 -19.82
N THR A 504 21.70 -22.22 -20.93
CA THR A 504 23.07 -21.68 -21.04
C THR A 504 23.18 -20.26 -20.48
N ASP A 505 24.40 -19.82 -20.15
CA ASP A 505 24.64 -18.55 -19.45
C ASP A 505 24.88 -17.37 -20.41
N ASP A 506 23.84 -17.02 -21.17
CA ASP A 506 23.87 -16.01 -22.23
C ASP A 506 23.36 -14.63 -21.80
N ASP A 507 23.50 -14.29 -20.52
CA ASP A 507 22.90 -13.09 -19.95
C ASP A 507 23.48 -11.79 -20.58
N ASP A 508 24.75 -11.77 -21.01
CA ASP A 508 25.35 -10.67 -21.77
C ASP A 508 24.80 -10.57 -23.21
N LEU A 509 24.70 -11.69 -23.94
CA LEU A 509 24.08 -11.74 -25.27
C LEU A 509 22.61 -11.25 -25.20
N SER A 510 21.90 -11.67 -24.15
CA SER A 510 20.55 -11.24 -23.81
C SER A 510 20.45 -9.71 -23.58
N GLU A 511 21.34 -9.09 -22.80
CA GLU A 511 21.35 -7.63 -22.62
C GLU A 511 21.73 -6.87 -23.91
N ARG A 512 22.59 -7.42 -24.78
CA ARG A 512 22.94 -6.81 -26.07
C ARG A 512 21.75 -6.79 -27.03
N PHE A 513 21.07 -7.92 -27.18
CA PHE A 513 19.83 -8.00 -27.97
C PHE A 513 18.76 -7.05 -27.41
N PHE A 514 18.55 -7.05 -26.09
CA PHE A 514 17.59 -6.16 -25.44
C PHE A 514 17.93 -4.68 -25.68
N SER A 515 19.20 -4.29 -25.53
CA SER A 515 19.64 -2.91 -25.71
C SER A 515 19.39 -2.42 -27.14
N ARG A 516 19.66 -3.27 -28.14
CA ARG A 516 19.39 -2.97 -29.55
C ARG A 516 17.89 -2.89 -29.83
N GLY A 517 17.11 -3.88 -29.40
CA GLY A 517 15.66 -3.92 -29.63
C GLY A 517 14.92 -2.77 -28.94
N ARG A 518 15.29 -2.44 -27.69
CA ARG A 518 14.76 -1.29 -26.96
C ARG A 518 15.08 0.03 -27.64
N ALA A 519 16.30 0.22 -28.15
CA ALA A 519 16.67 1.46 -28.83
C ALA A 519 15.80 1.70 -30.08
N LEU A 520 15.58 0.66 -30.89
CA LEU A 520 14.70 0.72 -32.06
C LEU A 520 13.23 0.97 -31.68
N ALA A 521 12.72 0.27 -30.66
CA ALA A 521 11.36 0.45 -30.17
C ALA A 521 11.08 1.88 -29.66
N ILE A 522 12.05 2.50 -28.97
CA ILE A 522 11.93 3.88 -28.48
C ILE A 522 11.94 4.87 -29.65
N SER A 523 12.83 4.71 -30.63
CA SER A 523 12.86 5.60 -31.80
C SER A 523 11.54 5.56 -32.59
N SER A 524 10.94 4.40 -32.77
CA SER A 524 9.68 4.24 -33.53
C SER A 524 8.42 4.60 -32.75
N PHE A 525 8.48 4.77 -31.43
CA PHE A 525 7.29 5.08 -30.62
C PHE A 525 6.91 6.57 -30.65
N MET A 526 7.90 7.45 -30.88
CA MET A 526 7.69 8.90 -30.87
C MET A 526 7.00 9.44 -32.13
N ASP A 527 6.96 8.66 -33.21
CA ASP A 527 6.36 9.06 -34.49
C ASP A 527 4.85 8.78 -34.50
N ASP A 528 4.44 7.50 -34.45
CA ASP A 528 3.04 7.07 -34.41
C ASP A 528 2.87 5.76 -33.60
N PRO A 529 1.93 5.66 -32.64
CA PRO A 529 1.64 4.41 -31.94
C PRO A 529 1.00 3.38 -32.89
N SER A 530 1.45 2.13 -32.84
CA SER A 530 0.93 1.02 -33.65
C SER A 530 0.89 -0.28 -32.85
N VAL A 531 0.21 -1.31 -33.37
CA VAL A 531 0.16 -2.64 -32.73
C VAL A 531 1.58 -3.20 -32.52
N LEU A 532 2.51 -2.95 -33.45
CA LEU A 532 3.91 -3.38 -33.37
C LEU A 532 4.70 -2.64 -32.27
N THR A 533 4.45 -1.34 -32.07
CA THR A 533 5.12 -0.61 -30.97
C THR A 533 4.57 -1.06 -29.62
N VAL A 534 3.26 -1.30 -29.49
CA VAL A 534 2.68 -1.90 -28.27
C VAL A 534 3.27 -3.30 -28.00
N GLN A 535 3.38 -4.17 -29.01
CA GLN A 535 4.04 -5.48 -28.88
C GLN A 535 5.49 -5.36 -28.39
N SER A 536 6.25 -4.39 -28.90
CA SER A 536 7.62 -4.14 -28.46
C SER A 536 7.69 -3.72 -26.99
N TYR A 537 6.79 -2.85 -26.52
CA TYR A 537 6.77 -2.46 -25.10
C TYR A 537 6.27 -3.58 -24.17
N VAL A 538 5.39 -4.48 -24.63
CA VAL A 538 5.05 -5.71 -23.88
C VAL A 538 6.28 -6.61 -23.74
N LEU A 539 7.03 -6.82 -24.82
CA LEU A 539 8.28 -7.60 -24.78
C LEU A 539 9.34 -6.96 -23.88
N ILE A 540 9.50 -5.62 -23.93
CA ILE A 540 10.39 -4.88 -23.02
C ILE A 540 9.97 -5.09 -21.56
N THR A 541 8.68 -4.99 -21.26
CA THR A 541 8.14 -5.24 -19.91
C THR A 541 8.43 -6.66 -19.44
N PHE A 542 8.16 -7.66 -20.29
CA PHE A 542 8.43 -9.07 -19.99
C PHE A 542 9.93 -9.32 -19.72
N PHE A 543 10.80 -8.78 -20.58
CA PHE A 543 12.24 -8.85 -20.39
C PHE A 543 12.65 -8.26 -19.03
N LEU A 544 12.20 -7.04 -18.72
CA LEU A 544 12.52 -6.35 -17.48
C LEU A 544 12.03 -7.11 -16.24
N LEU A 545 10.86 -7.77 -16.29
CA LEU A 545 10.40 -8.66 -15.23
C LEU A 545 11.33 -9.86 -15.04
N SER A 546 11.70 -10.57 -16.12
CA SER A 546 12.68 -11.66 -16.06
C SER A 546 14.10 -11.21 -15.66
N ALA A 547 14.41 -9.91 -15.83
CA ALA A 547 15.63 -9.25 -15.41
C ALA A 547 15.61 -8.74 -13.97
N CYS A 548 14.51 -8.87 -13.23
CA CYS A 548 14.32 -8.23 -11.92
C CYS A 548 14.42 -6.69 -11.93
N ARG A 549 13.92 -6.03 -12.98
CA ARG A 549 13.87 -4.57 -13.14
C ARG A 549 12.41 -4.08 -13.07
N ARG A 550 11.78 -4.28 -11.91
CA ARG A 550 10.32 -4.19 -11.74
C ARG A 550 9.77 -2.77 -11.87
N ASN A 551 10.51 -1.74 -11.46
CA ASN A 551 10.04 -0.36 -11.62
C ASN A 551 10.10 0.07 -13.09
N GLY A 552 11.19 -0.24 -13.78
CA GLY A 552 11.31 -0.01 -15.22
C GLY A 552 10.22 -0.74 -16.01
N ALA A 553 9.91 -1.99 -15.63
CA ALA A 553 8.80 -2.75 -16.22
C ALA A 553 7.44 -2.05 -16.00
N PHE A 554 7.15 -1.60 -14.77
CA PHE A 554 5.90 -0.92 -14.45
C PHE A 554 5.70 0.38 -15.25
N MET A 555 6.73 1.22 -15.34
CA MET A 555 6.65 2.49 -16.09
C MET A 555 6.44 2.26 -17.59
N LEU A 556 7.18 1.33 -18.19
CA LEU A 556 7.10 1.06 -19.63
C LEU A 556 5.82 0.31 -20.02
N LEU A 557 5.26 -0.52 -19.13
CA LEU A 557 3.94 -1.10 -19.34
C LEU A 557 2.85 -0.01 -19.35
N GLY A 558 2.95 0.99 -18.47
CA GLY A 558 2.02 2.13 -18.46
C GLY A 558 1.95 2.84 -19.82
N ILE A 559 3.09 3.04 -20.48
CA ILE A 559 3.17 3.58 -21.85
C ILE A 559 2.46 2.65 -22.85
N ALA A 560 2.73 1.33 -22.79
CA ALA A 560 2.09 0.35 -23.67
C ALA A 560 0.56 0.32 -23.52
N ILE A 561 0.06 0.41 -22.29
CA ILE A 561 -1.36 0.44 -21.96
C ILE A 561 -2.01 1.72 -22.52
N ARG A 562 -1.39 2.90 -22.36
CA ARG A 562 -1.91 4.15 -22.92
C ARG A 562 -1.97 4.12 -24.45
N ALA A 563 -0.95 3.58 -25.11
CA ALA A 563 -0.96 3.37 -26.56
C ALA A 563 -2.03 2.34 -27.00
N ALA A 564 -2.23 1.26 -26.23
CA ALA A 564 -3.29 0.29 -26.49
C ALA A 564 -4.71 0.86 -26.34
N TYR A 565 -4.91 1.80 -25.39
CA TYR A 565 -6.16 2.56 -25.28
C TYR A 565 -6.37 3.48 -26.49
N ALA A 566 -5.35 4.24 -26.90
CA ALA A 566 -5.42 5.12 -28.07
C ALA A 566 -5.73 4.35 -29.37
N LEU A 567 -5.19 3.14 -29.51
CA LEU A 567 -5.48 2.22 -30.62
C LEU A 567 -6.78 1.43 -30.49
N GLY A 568 -7.55 1.58 -29.40
CA GLY A 568 -8.79 0.84 -29.19
C GLY A 568 -8.62 -0.67 -29.00
N LEU A 569 -7.44 -1.17 -28.64
CA LEU A 569 -7.18 -2.62 -28.47
C LEU A 569 -7.98 -3.24 -27.32
N HIS A 570 -8.38 -2.42 -26.35
CA HIS A 570 -9.22 -2.76 -25.21
C HIS A 570 -10.69 -3.04 -25.56
N ARG A 571 -11.08 -2.87 -26.84
CA ARG A 571 -12.46 -3.04 -27.31
C ARG A 571 -12.56 -4.17 -28.32
N SER A 572 -13.44 -5.11 -28.01
CA SER A 572 -13.74 -6.28 -28.82
C SER A 572 -14.44 -5.89 -30.14
N ASP A 573 -15.35 -4.93 -30.08
CA ASP A 573 -16.11 -4.43 -31.24
C ASP A 573 -15.23 -3.61 -32.21
N ILE A 574 -14.33 -2.77 -31.70
CA ILE A 574 -13.30 -2.10 -32.51
C ILE A 574 -12.39 -3.12 -33.18
N SER A 575 -11.94 -4.15 -32.44
CA SER A 575 -11.11 -5.21 -33.01
C SER A 575 -11.84 -6.03 -34.08
N ALA A 576 -13.17 -6.15 -34.00
CA ALA A 576 -14.01 -6.82 -34.99
C ALA A 576 -14.14 -6.07 -36.34
N LEU A 577 -13.74 -4.78 -36.41
CA LEU A 577 -13.72 -4.01 -37.66
C LEU A 577 -12.53 -4.38 -38.58
N PHE A 578 -11.53 -5.10 -38.07
CA PHE A 578 -10.30 -5.45 -38.79
C PHE A 578 -10.34 -6.89 -39.33
N GLU A 579 -9.50 -7.16 -40.33
CA GLU A 579 -9.36 -8.51 -40.89
C GLU A 579 -8.95 -9.54 -39.81
N SER A 580 -9.38 -10.79 -39.97
CA SER A 580 -9.24 -11.85 -38.95
C SER A 580 -7.84 -11.98 -38.35
N ARG A 581 -6.77 -11.80 -39.15
CA ARG A 581 -5.37 -11.87 -38.68
C ARG A 581 -5.01 -10.68 -37.79
N GLU A 582 -5.39 -9.46 -38.20
CA GLU A 582 -5.13 -8.27 -37.40
C GLU A 582 -5.99 -8.28 -36.14
N ARG A 583 -7.29 -8.58 -36.25
CA ARG A 583 -8.20 -8.78 -35.10
C ARG A 583 -7.58 -9.70 -34.05
N GLN A 584 -7.16 -10.90 -34.44
CA GLN A 584 -6.51 -11.86 -33.53
C GLN A 584 -5.26 -11.27 -32.87
N THR A 585 -4.45 -10.51 -33.61
CA THR A 585 -3.26 -9.83 -33.08
C THR A 585 -3.62 -8.76 -32.05
N ARG A 586 -4.63 -7.92 -32.33
CA ARG A 586 -5.13 -6.86 -31.43
C ARG A 586 -5.63 -7.46 -30.11
N GLU A 587 -6.46 -8.49 -30.19
CA GLU A 587 -6.97 -9.20 -29.00
C GLU A 587 -5.85 -9.87 -28.19
N ARG A 588 -4.88 -10.53 -28.85
CA ARG A 588 -3.72 -11.16 -28.22
C ARG A 588 -2.84 -10.17 -27.45
N VAL A 589 -2.62 -9.00 -28.04
CA VAL A 589 -1.87 -7.90 -27.40
C VAL A 589 -2.60 -7.39 -26.16
N TRP A 590 -3.91 -7.12 -26.24
CA TRP A 590 -4.69 -6.68 -25.08
C TRP A 590 -4.71 -7.70 -23.95
N LYS A 591 -4.97 -8.99 -24.27
CA LYS A 591 -4.94 -10.10 -23.31
C LYS A 591 -3.57 -10.19 -22.61
N SER A 592 -2.48 -10.02 -23.35
CA SER A 592 -1.11 -10.02 -22.81
C SER A 592 -0.82 -8.81 -21.90
N LEU A 593 -1.28 -7.60 -22.27
CA LEU A 593 -1.16 -6.40 -21.43
C LEU A 593 -1.87 -6.59 -20.09
N ARG A 594 -3.11 -7.10 -20.11
CA ARG A 594 -3.94 -7.34 -18.91
C ARG A 594 -3.24 -8.26 -17.91
N VAL A 595 -2.64 -9.36 -18.39
CA VAL A 595 -1.93 -10.33 -17.53
C VAL A 595 -0.69 -9.72 -16.87
N LEU A 596 0.08 -8.90 -17.59
CA LEU A 596 1.25 -8.22 -17.02
C LEU A 596 0.87 -7.10 -16.03
N ASP A 597 -0.16 -6.32 -16.35
CA ASP A 597 -0.66 -5.21 -15.51
C ASP A 597 -1.15 -5.73 -14.16
N ILE A 598 -2.02 -6.73 -14.18
CA ILE A 598 -2.56 -7.35 -12.97
C ILE A 598 -1.46 -8.05 -12.15
N PHE A 599 -0.52 -8.73 -12.81
CA PHE A 599 0.63 -9.33 -12.14
C PHE A 599 1.49 -8.29 -11.40
N MET A 600 1.82 -7.17 -12.03
CA MET A 600 2.62 -6.12 -11.39
C MET A 600 1.83 -5.37 -10.31
N SER A 601 0.56 -5.06 -10.56
CA SER A 601 -0.33 -4.41 -9.62
C SER A 601 -0.48 -5.22 -8.33
N ALA A 602 -0.72 -6.53 -8.44
CA ALA A 602 -0.82 -7.42 -7.29
C ALA A 602 0.52 -7.67 -6.58
N SER A 603 1.66 -7.73 -7.30
CA SER A 603 2.97 -8.00 -6.68
C SER A 603 3.61 -6.77 -6.02
N LEU A 604 3.39 -5.57 -6.57
CA LEU A 604 3.89 -4.29 -6.07
C LEU A 604 2.87 -3.52 -5.20
N GLY A 605 1.60 -3.96 -5.18
CA GLY A 605 0.51 -3.27 -4.48
C GLY A 605 0.14 -1.92 -5.09
N ARG A 606 0.26 -1.80 -6.41
CA ARG A 606 -0.09 -0.57 -7.16
C ARG A 606 -1.47 -0.75 -7.83
N PRO A 607 -2.21 0.33 -8.12
CA PRO A 607 -3.48 0.23 -8.85
C PRO A 607 -3.26 -0.33 -10.26
N PRO A 608 -4.13 -1.22 -10.76
CA PRO A 608 -4.19 -1.60 -12.17
C PRO A 608 -4.36 -0.39 -13.09
N ALA A 609 -3.62 -0.35 -14.20
CA ALA A 609 -3.75 0.69 -15.23
C ALA A 609 -4.70 0.28 -16.37
N THR A 610 -4.99 -1.01 -16.51
CA THR A 610 -6.05 -1.54 -17.36
C THR A 610 -7.38 -1.60 -16.59
N SER A 611 -8.48 -1.37 -17.30
CA SER A 611 -9.86 -1.59 -16.83
C SER A 611 -10.69 -1.99 -18.05
N GLU A 612 -11.54 -3.00 -17.92
CA GLU A 612 -12.46 -3.37 -19.01
C GLU A 612 -13.78 -2.63 -18.89
N VAL A 613 -14.12 -1.88 -19.94
CA VAL A 613 -15.40 -1.17 -20.09
C VAL A 613 -16.41 -1.99 -20.91
N ASP A 614 -15.90 -2.95 -21.70
CA ASP A 614 -16.69 -3.96 -22.42
C ASP A 614 -17.34 -4.94 -21.43
N GLY A 615 -18.49 -4.53 -20.90
CA GLY A 615 -19.23 -5.33 -19.95
C GLY A 615 -19.85 -6.57 -20.59
N VAL A 616 -19.19 -7.72 -20.43
CA VAL A 616 -19.97 -8.92 -20.11
C VAL A 616 -20.56 -8.66 -18.73
N ASN A 617 -21.88 -8.47 -18.67
CA ASN A 617 -22.57 -8.43 -17.39
C ASN A 617 -22.32 -9.76 -16.68
N ALA A 618 -22.04 -9.72 -15.37
CA ALA A 618 -22.30 -10.85 -14.48
C ALA A 618 -23.83 -11.07 -14.28
N ASN A 619 -24.62 -10.86 -15.32
CA ASN A 619 -25.92 -11.48 -15.50
C ASN A 619 -25.65 -12.79 -16.24
N MET A 620 -25.31 -13.83 -15.48
CA MET A 620 -25.08 -15.19 -15.97
C MET A 620 -26.37 -15.90 -16.43
N GLU A 621 -27.31 -15.13 -17.00
CA GLU A 621 -28.63 -15.56 -17.51
C GLU A 621 -28.87 -15.09 -18.96
N GLY A 622 -27.97 -14.30 -19.56
CA GLY A 622 -28.05 -13.83 -20.94
C GLY A 622 -27.34 -14.75 -21.93
N LYS A 623 -28.11 -15.40 -22.82
CA LYS A 623 -27.66 -16.44 -23.78
C LYS A 623 -26.79 -15.98 -24.97
N ASP A 624 -26.20 -14.80 -24.92
CA ASP A 624 -25.38 -14.27 -26.02
C ASP A 624 -23.89 -14.40 -25.69
N HIS A 625 -23.35 -15.60 -25.91
CA HIS A 625 -21.96 -15.98 -25.64
C HIS A 625 -21.01 -15.45 -26.73
N ILE A 626 -20.77 -14.13 -26.74
CA ILE A 626 -19.93 -13.43 -27.76
C ILE A 626 -18.50 -13.99 -27.89
N TYR A 627 -18.03 -14.77 -26.91
CA TYR A 627 -16.72 -15.42 -26.92
C TYR A 627 -16.71 -16.92 -27.31
N GLU A 628 -17.86 -17.57 -27.53
CA GLU A 628 -17.90 -19.01 -27.91
C GLU A 628 -17.66 -19.25 -29.42
N ASP A 629 -18.08 -18.33 -30.29
CA ASP A 629 -17.90 -18.47 -31.75
C ASP A 629 -16.44 -18.28 -32.24
N MET A 630 -15.51 -17.96 -31.34
CA MET A 630 -14.10 -17.80 -31.68
C MET A 630 -13.40 -19.16 -31.69
N LYS A 631 -13.36 -19.81 -32.87
CA LYS A 631 -12.64 -21.08 -33.10
C LYS A 631 -11.25 -21.08 -32.42
N MET A 632 -11.10 -21.97 -31.45
CA MET A 632 -10.03 -22.00 -30.45
C MET A 632 -8.61 -21.85 -31.02
N GLY A 633 -7.95 -20.75 -30.65
CA GLY A 633 -6.53 -20.79 -30.30
C GLY A 633 -6.34 -21.48 -28.94
N PRO A 634 -5.09 -21.73 -28.47
CA PRO A 634 -4.83 -22.56 -27.29
C PRO A 634 -5.59 -22.05 -26.04
N LEU A 635 -6.45 -22.92 -25.47
CA LEU A 635 -7.51 -22.64 -24.49
C LEU A 635 -7.12 -21.70 -23.32
N HIS A 636 -5.86 -21.74 -22.90
CA HIS A 636 -5.43 -21.20 -21.61
C HIS A 636 -5.40 -19.67 -21.51
N SER A 637 -5.32 -18.92 -22.62
CA SER A 637 -5.24 -17.45 -22.58
C SER A 637 -6.56 -16.81 -22.15
N SER A 638 -7.70 -17.41 -22.52
CA SER A 638 -9.04 -17.00 -22.07
C SER A 638 -9.22 -17.21 -20.56
N TRP A 639 -8.82 -18.38 -20.04
CA TRP A 639 -8.88 -18.69 -18.60
C TRP A 639 -7.99 -17.78 -17.75
N MET A 640 -6.80 -17.43 -18.25
CA MET A 640 -5.90 -16.46 -17.62
C MET A 640 -6.51 -15.04 -17.62
N LEU A 641 -7.25 -14.65 -18.65
CA LEU A 641 -7.98 -13.37 -18.65
C LEU A 641 -9.12 -13.39 -17.63
N ARG A 642 -9.88 -14.48 -17.54
CA ARG A 642 -11.01 -14.60 -16.59
C ARG A 642 -10.55 -14.47 -15.13
N ILE A 643 -9.43 -15.09 -14.74
CA ILE A 643 -8.89 -14.95 -13.37
C ILE A 643 -8.37 -13.52 -13.10
N CYS A 644 -7.94 -12.77 -14.12
CA CYS A 644 -7.51 -11.37 -13.95
C CYS A 644 -8.63 -10.44 -13.46
N PHE A 645 -9.90 -10.70 -13.79
CA PHE A 645 -11.04 -9.94 -13.22
C PHE A 645 -11.19 -10.20 -11.72
N ILE A 646 -11.01 -11.44 -11.27
CA ILE A 646 -11.06 -11.79 -9.85
C ILE A 646 -9.92 -11.10 -9.09
N PHE A 647 -8.70 -11.05 -9.66
CA PHE A 647 -7.59 -10.25 -9.12
C PHE A 647 -7.91 -8.76 -9.03
N GLU A 648 -8.39 -8.13 -10.11
CA GLU A 648 -8.77 -6.70 -10.13
C GLU A 648 -9.83 -6.41 -9.06
N ARG A 649 -10.84 -7.27 -8.96
CA ARG A 649 -11.89 -7.17 -7.95
C ARG A 649 -11.34 -7.27 -6.53
N ILE A 650 -10.41 -8.18 -6.27
CA ILE A 650 -9.73 -8.29 -4.96
C ILE A 650 -8.90 -7.03 -4.67
N LEU A 651 -8.12 -6.52 -5.64
CA LEU A 651 -7.32 -5.32 -5.42
C LEU A 651 -8.19 -4.10 -5.08
N ASN A 652 -9.30 -3.92 -5.80
CA ASN A 652 -10.18 -2.76 -5.65
C ASN A 652 -11.18 -2.88 -4.48
N GLU A 653 -11.75 -4.06 -4.23
CA GLU A 653 -12.78 -4.26 -3.19
C GLU A 653 -12.21 -4.74 -1.84
N VAL A 654 -11.07 -5.42 -1.80
CA VAL A 654 -10.45 -5.91 -0.55
C VAL A 654 -9.38 -4.93 -0.07
N TYR A 655 -8.35 -4.67 -0.87
CA TYR A 655 -7.18 -3.93 -0.40
C TYR A 655 -7.36 -2.40 -0.31
N CYS A 656 -8.32 -1.81 -1.03
CA CYS A 656 -8.68 -0.41 -0.83
C CYS A 656 -9.51 -0.16 0.44
N ARG A 657 -10.16 -1.18 1.03
CA ARG A 657 -10.97 -1.04 2.25
C ARG A 657 -10.11 -1.07 3.53
N ARG A 658 -10.72 -0.67 4.66
CA ARG A 658 -10.14 -0.83 6.02
C ARG A 658 -10.38 -2.22 6.59
N GLU A 659 -11.51 -2.82 6.28
CA GLU A 659 -11.94 -4.14 6.76
C GLU A 659 -12.65 -4.89 5.62
N VAL A 660 -12.69 -6.22 5.74
CA VAL A 660 -13.33 -7.12 4.78
C VAL A 660 -14.35 -7.98 5.52
N ASP A 661 -15.59 -7.91 5.06
CA ASP A 661 -16.69 -8.73 5.52
C ASP A 661 -16.73 -10.10 4.79
N VAL A 662 -17.32 -11.11 5.43
CA VAL A 662 -17.49 -12.45 4.83
C VAL A 662 -18.48 -12.44 3.63
N GLN A 663 -19.34 -11.43 3.47
CA GLN A 663 -20.27 -11.38 2.32
C GLN A 663 -19.53 -11.10 1.01
N LEU A 664 -18.57 -10.16 1.03
CA LEU A 664 -17.66 -9.86 -0.07
C LEU A 664 -16.82 -11.10 -0.42
N VAL A 665 -16.29 -11.79 0.59
CA VAL A 665 -15.55 -13.05 0.40
C VAL A 665 -16.43 -14.11 -0.27
N ASN A 666 -17.68 -14.29 0.17
CA ASN A 666 -18.65 -15.19 -0.44
C ASN A 666 -19.04 -14.79 -1.88
N SER A 667 -19.16 -13.49 -2.16
CA SER A 667 -19.43 -12.95 -3.51
C SER A 667 -18.28 -13.24 -4.48
N ILE A 668 -17.03 -13.06 -4.04
CA ILE A 668 -15.84 -13.40 -4.84
C ILE A 668 -15.70 -14.93 -4.96
N SER A 669 -16.04 -15.68 -3.91
CA SER A 669 -16.06 -17.16 -3.90
C SER A 669 -17.13 -17.76 -4.82
N ALA A 670 -18.20 -17.03 -5.12
CA ALA A 670 -19.15 -17.41 -6.18
C ALA A 670 -18.48 -17.34 -7.57
N GLN A 671 -17.73 -16.27 -7.86
CA GLN A 671 -16.99 -16.11 -9.12
C GLN A 671 -15.90 -17.19 -9.31
N TYR A 672 -15.23 -17.64 -8.24
CA TYR A 672 -14.32 -18.78 -8.32
C TYR A 672 -15.03 -20.09 -8.68
N ARG A 673 -16.23 -20.34 -8.14
CA ARG A 673 -17.04 -21.53 -8.48
C ARG A 673 -17.52 -21.48 -9.92
N GLU A 674 -17.97 -20.32 -10.38
CA GLU A 674 -18.32 -20.04 -11.77
C GLU A 674 -17.14 -20.31 -12.72
N TRP A 675 -15.96 -19.79 -12.39
CA TRP A 675 -14.71 -19.98 -13.13
C TRP A 675 -14.31 -21.46 -13.21
N ASN A 676 -14.37 -22.20 -12.09
CA ASN A 676 -14.08 -23.65 -12.06
C ASN A 676 -15.10 -24.46 -12.87
N MET A 677 -16.41 -24.18 -12.75
CA MET A 677 -17.46 -24.92 -13.46
C MET A 677 -17.32 -24.85 -14.98
N GLY A 678 -16.90 -23.70 -15.52
CA GLY A 678 -16.61 -23.60 -16.94
C GLY A 678 -15.27 -24.25 -17.33
N PHE A 679 -14.28 -24.29 -16.43
CA PHE A 679 -12.96 -24.85 -16.70
C PHE A 679 -13.04 -26.37 -16.97
N ASP A 680 -13.86 -27.08 -16.20
CA ASP A 680 -14.08 -28.53 -16.36
C ASP A 680 -14.93 -28.88 -17.60
N ALA A 681 -15.69 -27.92 -18.15
CA ALA A 681 -16.56 -28.14 -19.33
C ALA A 681 -15.83 -27.97 -20.67
N ASP A 682 -14.85 -27.05 -20.75
CA ASP A 682 -14.06 -26.79 -21.97
C ASP A 682 -12.86 -27.74 -22.14
N LEU A 683 -12.46 -28.42 -21.07
CA LEU A 683 -11.34 -29.36 -21.05
C LEU A 683 -11.86 -30.79 -20.96
N ASP A 684 -11.97 -31.46 -22.11
CA ASP A 684 -12.24 -32.90 -22.26
C ASP A 684 -11.02 -33.73 -21.77
N ILE A 685 -10.66 -33.54 -20.50
CA ILE A 685 -9.51 -34.11 -19.79
C ILE A 685 -10.05 -34.90 -18.59
N GLU A 686 -10.78 -35.96 -18.88
CA GLU A 686 -11.06 -37.04 -17.92
C GLU A 686 -9.71 -37.58 -17.38
N GLY A 687 -9.32 -37.18 -16.16
CA GLY A 687 -8.11 -37.71 -15.51
C GLY A 687 -7.32 -36.77 -14.60
N LEU A 688 -7.74 -35.51 -14.40
CA LEU A 688 -7.04 -34.59 -13.48
C LEU A 688 -7.53 -34.64 -12.02
N THR A 689 -8.54 -35.45 -11.71
CA THR A 689 -8.98 -35.76 -10.35
C THR A 689 -8.29 -37.04 -9.82
N GLU A 690 -7.57 -36.87 -8.70
CA GLU A 690 -7.18 -37.90 -7.72
C GLU A 690 -6.05 -38.90 -8.01
N SER A 691 -5.39 -38.94 -9.18
CA SER A 691 -4.16 -39.74 -9.31
C SER A 691 -3.10 -39.19 -10.27
N GLY A 692 -1.82 -39.31 -9.89
CA GLY A 692 -0.67 -38.63 -10.49
C GLY A 692 -0.17 -39.21 -11.83
N THR A 693 -1.05 -39.44 -12.79
CA THR A 693 -0.73 -40.07 -14.09
C THR A 693 -0.90 -39.15 -15.30
N ALA A 694 -1.46 -37.95 -15.14
CA ALA A 694 -1.82 -37.05 -16.24
C ALA A 694 -0.69 -36.13 -16.79
N ILE A 695 0.44 -35.98 -16.10
CA ILE A 695 1.54 -35.09 -16.56
C ILE A 695 2.22 -35.66 -17.82
N SER A 696 2.21 -36.99 -17.99
CA SER A 696 2.91 -37.72 -19.05
C SER A 696 2.40 -37.46 -20.48
N SER A 697 1.24 -36.84 -20.66
CA SER A 697 0.61 -36.59 -21.97
C SER A 697 0.61 -35.11 -22.40
N MET A 698 0.97 -34.18 -21.52
CA MET A 698 1.00 -32.75 -21.84
C MET A 698 2.33 -32.32 -22.48
N SER A 699 2.27 -31.41 -23.45
CA SER A 699 3.50 -30.76 -23.94
C SER A 699 4.04 -29.76 -22.90
N LEU A 700 5.36 -29.54 -22.90
CA LEU A 700 6.01 -28.61 -21.97
C LEU A 700 5.40 -27.19 -21.96
N PRO A 701 5.05 -26.55 -23.11
CA PRO A 701 4.33 -25.26 -23.10
C PRO A 701 2.98 -25.32 -22.36
N GLN A 702 2.22 -26.41 -22.51
CA GLN A 702 0.94 -26.59 -21.81
C GLN A 702 1.16 -26.77 -20.30
N ALA A 703 2.19 -27.53 -19.89
CA ALA A 703 2.55 -27.69 -18.49
C ALA A 703 2.96 -26.36 -17.83
N ILE A 704 3.81 -25.56 -18.49
CA ILE A 704 4.18 -24.20 -18.04
C ILE A 704 2.92 -23.32 -17.93
N CYS A 705 2.05 -23.36 -18.94
CA CYS A 705 0.85 -22.53 -18.97
C CYS A 705 -0.16 -22.90 -17.88
N LEU A 706 -0.37 -24.20 -17.65
CA LEU A 706 -1.25 -24.71 -16.59
C LEU A 706 -0.69 -24.39 -15.20
N ALA A 707 0.62 -24.51 -15.00
CA ALA A 707 1.27 -24.13 -13.75
C ALA A 707 1.16 -22.61 -13.49
N HIS A 708 1.34 -21.77 -14.51
CA HIS A 708 1.08 -20.33 -14.40
C HIS A 708 -0.39 -20.02 -14.10
N LEU A 709 -1.35 -20.76 -14.64
CA LEU A 709 -2.79 -20.57 -14.38
C LEU A 709 -3.14 -20.98 -12.94
N LYS A 710 -2.80 -22.20 -12.53
CA LYS A 710 -3.01 -22.70 -11.16
C LYS A 710 -2.30 -21.83 -10.13
N GLY A 711 -1.05 -21.43 -10.39
CA GLY A 711 -0.31 -20.51 -9.53
C GLY A 711 -0.91 -19.10 -9.43
N SER A 712 -1.64 -18.65 -10.46
CA SER A 712 -2.39 -17.39 -10.42
C SER A 712 -3.69 -17.56 -9.61
N TYR A 713 -4.43 -18.65 -9.81
CA TYR A 713 -5.64 -19.00 -9.06
C TYR A 713 -5.39 -19.13 -7.54
N TYR A 714 -4.35 -19.88 -7.14
CA TYR A 714 -3.99 -19.99 -5.73
C TYR A 714 -3.49 -18.66 -5.14
N TRP A 715 -2.76 -17.85 -5.92
CA TRP A 715 -2.31 -16.54 -5.45
C TRP A 715 -3.47 -15.54 -5.27
N SER A 716 -4.49 -15.56 -6.13
CA SER A 716 -5.69 -14.74 -5.91
C SER A 716 -6.50 -15.22 -4.70
N ILE A 717 -6.56 -16.52 -4.41
CA ILE A 717 -7.16 -17.02 -3.15
C ILE A 717 -6.37 -16.48 -1.95
N ILE A 718 -5.04 -16.63 -1.96
CA ILE A 718 -4.17 -16.06 -0.92
C ILE A 718 -4.41 -14.57 -0.74
N LEU A 719 -4.54 -13.79 -1.82
CA LEU A 719 -4.82 -12.34 -1.70
C LEU A 719 -6.18 -12.08 -1.05
N LEU A 720 -7.21 -12.87 -1.36
CA LEU A 720 -8.55 -12.74 -0.79
C LEU A 720 -8.54 -13.05 0.73
N THR A 721 -7.87 -14.12 1.14
CA THR A 721 -7.96 -14.68 2.50
C THR A 721 -6.83 -14.27 3.45
N ARG A 722 -5.72 -13.74 2.95
CA ARG A 722 -4.58 -13.22 3.75
C ARG A 722 -4.98 -12.31 4.92
N PRO A 723 -5.96 -11.37 4.81
CA PRO A 723 -6.36 -10.55 5.95
C PRO A 723 -6.86 -11.36 7.15
N PHE A 724 -7.61 -12.44 6.90
CA PHE A 724 -8.14 -13.33 7.95
C PHE A 724 -7.02 -14.10 8.65
N LEU A 725 -6.06 -14.64 7.89
CA LEU A 725 -4.88 -15.31 8.46
C LEU A 725 -4.03 -14.34 9.30
N ILE A 726 -3.80 -13.10 8.84
CA ILE A 726 -3.05 -12.11 9.62
C ILE A 726 -3.79 -11.78 10.93
N PHE A 727 -5.12 -11.64 10.87
CA PHE A 727 -5.95 -11.33 12.03
C PHE A 727 -5.94 -12.46 13.09
N ASP A 728 -6.13 -13.71 12.67
CA ASP A 728 -6.09 -14.87 13.58
C ASP A 728 -4.70 -15.04 14.22
N VAL A 729 -3.63 -14.98 13.42
CA VAL A 729 -2.26 -15.13 13.95
C VAL A 729 -1.87 -13.99 14.89
N SER A 730 -2.25 -12.74 14.57
CA SER A 730 -2.01 -11.59 15.46
C SER A 730 -2.72 -11.79 16.81
N SER A 731 -4.00 -12.17 16.77
CA SER A 731 -4.81 -12.43 17.97
C SER A 731 -4.21 -13.54 18.84
N LYS A 732 -3.66 -14.60 18.24
CA LYS A 732 -2.99 -15.71 18.98
C LYS A 732 -1.63 -15.33 19.58
N ILE A 733 -0.96 -14.31 19.06
CA ILE A 733 0.30 -13.81 19.60
C ILE A 733 0.03 -12.85 20.77
N GLU A 734 -0.92 -11.93 20.61
CA GLU A 734 -1.26 -10.91 21.63
C GLU A 734 -1.84 -11.54 22.91
N ASN A 735 -2.67 -12.58 22.80
CA ASN A 735 -3.26 -13.27 23.96
C ASN A 735 -2.27 -14.16 24.77
N LYS A 736 -0.97 -14.18 24.46
CA LYS A 736 0.03 -15.00 25.21
C LYS A 736 0.52 -14.35 26.51
N ASP A 737 0.34 -13.04 26.69
CA ASP A 737 0.85 -12.28 27.83
C ASP A 737 -0.17 -12.10 28.99
N GLU A 738 -1.42 -12.54 28.85
CA GLU A 738 -2.43 -12.41 29.92
C GLU A 738 -2.36 -13.50 31.00
N ASN A 739 -2.64 -13.11 32.24
CA ASN A 739 -2.55 -13.95 33.42
C ASN A 739 -3.73 -14.96 33.49
N PRO A 740 -3.50 -16.28 33.45
CA PRO A 740 -4.55 -17.29 33.24
C PRO A 740 -5.60 -17.42 34.36
N LYS A 741 -5.47 -16.66 35.46
CA LYS A 741 -6.49 -16.57 36.53
C LYS A 741 -7.54 -15.48 36.29
N LEU A 742 -7.34 -14.60 35.31
CA LEU A 742 -8.27 -13.49 34.99
C LEU A 742 -8.85 -13.56 33.57
N ALA A 743 -8.55 -14.63 32.82
CA ALA A 743 -9.06 -14.81 31.47
C ALA A 743 -10.59 -14.98 31.48
N SER A 744 -11.32 -13.95 31.05
CA SER A 744 -12.70 -14.10 30.59
C SER A 744 -12.75 -15.16 29.47
N PRO A 745 -13.89 -15.86 29.25
CA PRO A 745 -14.01 -16.82 28.16
C PRO A 745 -13.57 -16.16 26.85
N SER A 746 -12.51 -16.68 26.25
CA SER A 746 -11.91 -16.06 25.07
C SER A 746 -12.95 -15.93 23.96
N ARG A 747 -12.90 -14.82 23.21
CA ARG A 747 -13.58 -14.74 21.90
C ARG A 747 -13.02 -15.89 21.05
N SER A 748 -13.75 -17.01 20.98
CA SER A 748 -13.39 -18.10 20.08
C SER A 748 -13.36 -17.55 18.67
N ALA A 749 -12.26 -17.75 17.93
CA ALA A 749 -12.19 -17.38 16.52
C ALA A 749 -13.43 -17.92 15.80
N ASN A 750 -14.19 -17.04 15.14
CA ASN A 750 -15.41 -17.46 14.44
C ASN A 750 -15.03 -18.55 13.42
N ALA A 751 -15.87 -19.59 13.28
CA ALA A 751 -15.58 -20.73 12.42
C ALA A 751 -15.23 -20.31 10.99
N ASP A 752 -15.90 -19.30 10.46
CA ASP A 752 -15.63 -18.70 9.15
C ASP A 752 -14.22 -18.11 9.05
N THR A 753 -13.72 -17.45 10.10
CA THR A 753 -12.37 -16.85 10.14
C THR A 753 -11.28 -17.93 10.14
N THR A 754 -11.51 -19.02 10.88
CA THR A 754 -10.63 -20.19 10.87
C THR A 754 -10.62 -20.84 9.49
N MET A 755 -11.79 -21.09 8.90
CA MET A 755 -11.93 -21.68 7.56
C MET A 755 -11.24 -20.84 6.47
N LEU A 756 -11.37 -19.52 6.50
CA LEU A 756 -10.70 -18.64 5.53
C LEU A 756 -9.18 -18.60 5.74
N SER A 757 -8.71 -18.69 6.98
CA SER A 757 -7.28 -18.81 7.30
C SER A 757 -6.71 -20.13 6.80
N GLU A 758 -7.45 -21.23 6.96
CA GLU A 758 -7.10 -22.56 6.43
C GLU A 758 -7.09 -22.59 4.90
N ALA A 759 -8.06 -21.94 4.25
CA ALA A 759 -8.08 -21.77 2.79
C ALA A 759 -6.88 -20.96 2.26
N CYS A 760 -6.39 -19.97 3.03
CA CYS A 760 -5.14 -19.28 2.72
C CYS A 760 -3.93 -20.23 2.74
N ILE A 761 -3.88 -21.12 3.73
CA ILE A 761 -2.80 -22.10 3.94
C ILE A 761 -2.83 -23.17 2.85
N ASP A 762 -3.99 -23.76 2.56
CA ASP A 762 -4.12 -24.79 1.52
C ASP A 762 -3.72 -24.28 0.13
N ALA A 763 -4.18 -23.07 -0.24
CA ALA A 763 -3.75 -22.42 -1.48
C ALA A 763 -2.23 -22.22 -1.56
N ALA A 764 -1.57 -21.89 -0.44
CA ALA A 764 -0.11 -21.77 -0.39
C ALA A 764 0.60 -23.13 -0.55
N LEU A 765 0.10 -24.19 0.10
CA LEU A 765 0.61 -25.56 -0.06
C LEU A 765 0.49 -26.02 -1.52
N LYS A 766 -0.70 -25.90 -2.12
CA LYS A 766 -0.97 -26.28 -3.51
C LYS A 766 -0.18 -25.45 -4.53
N SER A 767 0.07 -24.18 -4.25
CA SER A 767 0.94 -23.35 -5.08
C SER A 767 2.42 -23.76 -5.01
N ILE A 768 2.89 -24.39 -3.93
CA ILE A 768 4.26 -24.91 -3.83
C ILE A 768 4.38 -26.26 -4.54
N GLU A 769 3.37 -27.14 -4.42
CA GLU A 769 3.29 -28.38 -5.21
C GLU A 769 3.42 -28.09 -6.70
N VAL A 770 2.55 -27.23 -7.26
CA VAL A 770 2.55 -26.84 -8.68
C VAL A 770 3.89 -26.22 -9.13
N ALA A 771 4.50 -25.40 -8.28
CA ALA A 771 5.79 -24.77 -8.58
C ALA A 771 6.94 -25.78 -8.56
N SER A 772 6.91 -26.74 -7.63
CA SER A 772 7.88 -27.83 -7.52
C SER A 772 7.83 -28.73 -8.75
N ASP A 773 6.64 -29.19 -9.15
CA ASP A 773 6.46 -30.07 -10.29
C ASP A 773 6.99 -29.43 -11.58
N LEU A 774 6.70 -28.14 -11.79
CA LEU A 774 7.16 -27.42 -12.96
C LEU A 774 8.68 -27.27 -13.00
N VAL A 775 9.32 -26.83 -11.91
CA VAL A 775 10.77 -26.56 -11.90
C VAL A 775 11.60 -27.84 -12.06
N HIS A 776 11.09 -29.00 -11.63
CA HIS A 776 11.72 -30.30 -11.88
C HIS A 776 11.43 -30.86 -13.28
N THR A 777 10.53 -30.24 -14.06
CA THR A 777 10.24 -30.69 -15.44
C THR A 777 11.39 -30.29 -16.38
N PRO A 778 12.00 -31.24 -17.14
CA PRO A 778 13.08 -30.93 -18.07
C PRO A 778 12.68 -29.89 -19.12
N GLY A 779 13.56 -28.91 -19.35
CA GLY A 779 13.33 -27.82 -20.29
C GLY A 779 12.55 -26.62 -19.73
N CYS A 780 12.15 -26.64 -18.46
CA CYS A 780 11.57 -25.46 -17.79
C CYS A 780 12.51 -24.23 -17.93
N PRO A 781 12.00 -23.04 -18.30
CA PRO A 781 12.79 -21.80 -18.37
C PRO A 781 13.58 -21.51 -17.08
N LYS A 782 14.83 -21.02 -17.19
CA LYS A 782 15.69 -20.77 -16.01
C LYS A 782 15.26 -19.60 -15.12
N ARG A 783 14.33 -18.74 -15.57
CA ARG A 783 13.85 -17.53 -14.86
C ARG A 783 12.30 -17.37 -14.89
N PRO A 784 11.51 -18.32 -14.35
CA PRO A 784 10.05 -18.25 -14.38
C PRO A 784 9.56 -17.27 -13.31
N PHE A 785 9.47 -15.98 -13.65
CA PHE A 785 9.23 -14.91 -12.67
C PHE A 785 7.87 -15.03 -11.95
N LYS A 786 6.81 -15.52 -12.63
CA LYS A 786 5.50 -15.78 -12.00
C LYS A 786 5.60 -16.87 -10.94
N VAL A 787 6.25 -17.99 -11.26
CA VAL A 787 6.48 -19.12 -10.33
C VAL A 787 7.32 -18.68 -9.13
N THR A 788 8.37 -17.89 -9.37
CA THR A 788 9.23 -17.35 -8.31
C THR A 788 8.46 -16.41 -7.36
N ASN A 789 7.52 -15.63 -7.89
CA ASN A 789 6.61 -14.82 -7.09
C ASN A 789 5.61 -15.68 -6.27
N SER A 790 5.02 -16.70 -6.89
CA SER A 790 4.11 -17.66 -6.23
C SER A 790 4.79 -18.45 -5.10
N LEU A 791 6.01 -18.95 -5.32
CA LEU A 791 6.81 -19.62 -4.27
C LEU A 791 7.08 -18.70 -3.08
N PHE A 792 7.41 -17.45 -3.34
CA PHE A 792 7.70 -16.47 -2.28
C PHE A 792 6.47 -16.15 -1.45
N VAL A 793 5.34 -15.78 -2.08
CA VAL A 793 4.12 -15.47 -1.32
C VAL A 793 3.61 -16.67 -0.53
N SER A 794 3.70 -17.89 -1.08
CA SER A 794 3.32 -19.11 -0.36
C SER A 794 4.27 -19.43 0.80
N SER A 795 5.58 -19.19 0.65
CA SER A 795 6.55 -19.30 1.75
C SER A 795 6.21 -18.34 2.90
N LEU A 796 5.79 -17.10 2.57
CA LEU A 796 5.35 -16.11 3.56
C LEU A 796 4.08 -16.56 4.30
N VAL A 797 3.08 -17.08 3.59
CA VAL A 797 1.85 -17.62 4.19
C VAL A 797 2.15 -18.78 5.14
N ILE A 798 2.92 -19.77 4.69
CA ILE A 798 3.26 -20.95 5.50
C ILE A 798 4.07 -20.55 6.74
N GLY A 799 5.08 -19.70 6.57
CA GLY A 799 5.87 -19.22 7.70
C GLY A 799 5.05 -18.43 8.72
N LEU A 800 4.09 -17.60 8.27
CA LEU A 800 3.15 -16.91 9.16
C LEU A 800 2.24 -17.90 9.90
N ALA A 801 1.69 -18.89 9.20
CA ALA A 801 0.79 -19.90 9.78
C ALA A 801 1.46 -20.72 10.90
N MET A 802 2.79 -20.92 10.84
CA MET A 802 3.56 -21.56 11.93
C MET A 802 3.59 -20.72 13.23
N PHE A 803 3.46 -19.40 13.17
CA PHE A 803 3.25 -18.56 14.37
C PHE A 803 1.80 -18.63 14.89
N GLY A 804 0.86 -19.13 14.07
CA GLY A 804 -0.56 -19.31 14.37
C GLY A 804 -0.95 -20.69 14.93
N ASP A 805 0.02 -21.51 15.29
CA ASP A 805 -0.16 -22.90 15.76
C ASP A 805 -0.76 -23.89 14.73
N TYR A 806 -0.79 -23.52 13.44
CA TYR A 806 -1.29 -24.37 12.34
C TYR A 806 -0.35 -25.53 11.95
N ASP A 807 0.88 -25.56 12.49
CA ASP A 807 1.85 -26.65 12.34
C ASP A 807 1.32 -28.01 12.88
N LYS A 808 0.28 -27.97 13.70
CA LYS A 808 -0.41 -29.15 14.26
C LYS A 808 -1.44 -29.75 13.30
N SER A 809 -1.97 -28.96 12.37
CA SER A 809 -3.04 -29.36 11.43
C SER A 809 -2.53 -29.56 10.00
N PHE A 810 -1.45 -28.86 9.61
CA PHE A 810 -0.93 -28.86 8.24
C PHE A 810 0.56 -29.21 8.18
N PRO A 811 1.05 -29.83 7.09
CA PRO A 811 2.47 -30.18 6.89
C PRO A 811 3.31 -28.95 6.51
N LEU A 812 3.30 -27.92 7.35
CA LEU A 812 3.89 -26.60 7.06
C LEU A 812 5.41 -26.67 6.88
N LEU A 813 6.12 -27.34 7.80
CA LEU A 813 7.59 -27.35 7.81
C LEU A 813 8.19 -28.05 6.58
N SER A 814 7.64 -29.20 6.17
CA SER A 814 8.09 -29.94 4.99
C SER A 814 7.83 -29.15 3.70
N SER A 815 6.70 -28.44 3.64
CA SER A 815 6.31 -27.64 2.48
C SER A 815 7.15 -26.36 2.37
N LEU A 816 7.53 -25.75 3.50
CA LEU A 816 8.48 -24.63 3.54
C LEU A 816 9.89 -25.08 3.13
N GLU A 817 10.32 -26.28 3.52
CA GLU A 817 11.58 -26.88 3.07
C GLU A 817 11.57 -27.13 1.55
N GLN A 818 10.48 -27.69 1.01
CA GLN A 818 10.30 -27.88 -0.43
C GLN A 818 10.37 -26.55 -1.20
N ALA A 819 9.66 -25.51 -0.73
CA ALA A 819 9.73 -24.18 -1.31
C ALA A 819 11.16 -23.60 -1.28
N LYS A 820 11.90 -23.80 -0.17
CA LYS A 820 13.31 -23.40 -0.04
C LYS A 820 14.22 -24.16 -1.02
N ILE A 821 14.02 -25.47 -1.21
CA ILE A 821 14.76 -26.27 -2.21
C ILE A 821 14.55 -25.71 -3.62
N VAL A 822 13.30 -25.47 -4.02
CA VAL A 822 12.96 -24.94 -5.36
C VAL A 822 13.51 -23.52 -5.54
N LEU A 823 13.34 -22.63 -4.55
CA LEU A 823 13.94 -21.29 -4.57
C LEU A 823 15.48 -21.34 -4.65
N GLY A 824 16.12 -22.33 -4.01
CA GLY A 824 17.57 -22.55 -4.08
C GLY A 824 18.06 -23.03 -5.44
N GLN A 825 17.25 -23.78 -6.20
CA GLN A 825 17.53 -24.11 -7.59
C GLN A 825 17.46 -22.85 -8.47
N LEU A 826 16.41 -22.04 -8.31
CA LEU A 826 16.20 -20.80 -9.05
C LEU A 826 17.26 -19.72 -8.73
N ALA A 827 17.71 -19.64 -7.47
CA ALA A 827 18.71 -18.69 -6.97
C ALA A 827 20.07 -18.70 -7.68
N LYS A 828 20.38 -19.80 -8.38
CA LYS A 828 21.57 -19.93 -9.24
C LYS A 828 21.58 -18.90 -10.35
N HIS A 829 20.40 -18.62 -10.93
CA HIS A 829 20.26 -17.71 -12.06
C HIS A 829 19.48 -16.45 -11.67
N ASP A 830 18.38 -16.57 -10.92
CA ASP A 830 17.49 -15.46 -10.57
C ASP A 830 17.90 -14.69 -9.29
N PRO A 831 18.23 -13.38 -9.37
CA PRO A 831 18.41 -12.52 -8.19
C PRO A 831 17.20 -12.45 -7.26
N SER A 832 15.96 -12.48 -7.80
CA SER A 832 14.75 -12.53 -6.97
C SER A 832 14.67 -13.87 -6.23
N GLY A 833 14.84 -14.99 -6.95
CA GLY A 833 14.91 -16.33 -6.35
C GLY A 833 15.95 -16.43 -5.23
N ARG A 834 17.14 -15.85 -5.41
CA ARG A 834 18.20 -15.79 -4.37
C ARG A 834 17.80 -15.01 -3.14
N ARG A 835 17.22 -13.81 -3.31
CA ARG A 835 16.73 -13.01 -2.18
C ARG A 835 15.60 -13.71 -1.44
N TYR A 836 14.67 -14.31 -2.18
CA TYR A 836 13.54 -15.05 -1.63
C TYR A 836 13.99 -16.31 -0.88
N TYR A 837 14.96 -17.06 -1.40
CA TYR A 837 15.61 -18.17 -0.69
C TYR A 837 16.17 -17.74 0.68
N MET A 838 16.88 -16.61 0.76
CA MET A 838 17.41 -16.09 2.02
C MET A 838 16.28 -15.72 3.00
N ILE A 839 15.26 -14.99 2.54
CA ILE A 839 14.12 -14.58 3.38
C ILE A 839 13.35 -15.81 3.88
N THR A 840 13.06 -16.79 3.02
CA THR A 840 12.41 -18.05 3.40
C THR A 840 13.26 -18.85 4.40
N SER A 841 14.59 -18.82 4.27
CA SER A 841 15.50 -19.48 5.24
C SER A 841 15.45 -18.80 6.61
N TYR A 842 15.49 -17.46 6.67
CA TYR A 842 15.33 -16.73 7.94
C TYR A 842 13.94 -16.91 8.55
N LEU A 843 12.90 -17.00 7.71
CA LEU A 843 11.52 -17.25 8.15
C LEU A 843 11.36 -18.65 8.74
N GLN A 844 11.94 -19.67 8.11
CA GLN A 844 11.98 -21.03 8.63
C GLN A 844 12.68 -21.11 9.99
N GLN A 845 13.83 -20.45 10.14
CA GLN A 845 14.57 -20.38 11.41
C GLN A 845 13.74 -19.69 12.51
N ALA A 846 13.09 -18.56 12.20
CA ALA A 846 12.23 -17.84 13.13
C ALA A 846 10.99 -18.66 13.55
N ALA A 847 10.37 -19.38 12.62
CA ALA A 847 9.22 -20.25 12.89
C ALA A 847 9.61 -21.48 13.75
N LEU A 848 10.77 -22.10 13.49
CA LEU A 848 11.29 -23.20 14.31
C LEU A 848 11.60 -22.74 15.74
N GLU A 849 12.19 -21.56 15.92
CA GLU A 849 12.44 -20.97 17.24
C GLU A 849 11.13 -20.66 17.98
N HIS A 850 10.08 -20.20 17.28
CA HIS A 850 8.76 -20.00 17.87
C HIS A 850 8.15 -21.32 18.37
N ILE A 851 8.18 -22.37 17.55
CA ILE A 851 7.71 -23.71 17.92
C ILE A 851 8.48 -24.25 19.12
N ARG A 852 9.82 -24.12 19.13
CA ARG A 852 10.68 -24.55 20.26
C ARG A 852 10.26 -23.88 21.57
N ARG A 853 10.14 -22.55 21.60
CA ARG A 853 9.72 -21.80 22.81
C ARG A 853 8.32 -22.18 23.26
N ARG A 854 7.38 -22.34 22.32
CA ARG A 854 6.01 -22.80 22.61
C ARG A 854 6.03 -24.17 23.30
N ASP A 855 6.76 -25.12 22.74
CA ASP A 855 6.76 -26.50 23.21
C ASP A 855 7.50 -26.63 24.56
N GLU A 856 8.51 -25.80 24.80
CA GLU A 856 9.16 -25.65 26.11
C GLU A 856 8.20 -25.10 27.17
N LEU A 857 7.47 -24.01 26.87
CA LEU A 857 6.46 -23.45 27.78
C LEU A 857 5.32 -24.45 28.07
N GLN A 858 4.85 -25.18 27.06
CA GLN A 858 3.86 -26.24 27.27
C GLN A 858 4.41 -27.38 28.12
N THR A 859 5.66 -27.78 27.90
CA THR A 859 6.34 -28.81 28.70
C THR A 859 6.52 -28.36 30.15
N GLN A 860 6.88 -27.10 30.39
CA GLN A 860 7.02 -26.53 31.73
C GLN A 860 5.67 -26.50 32.47
N ARG A 861 4.59 -26.05 31.81
CA ARG A 861 3.22 -26.09 32.37
C ARG A 861 2.77 -27.51 32.70
N ARG A 862 3.04 -28.48 31.81
CA ARG A 862 2.75 -29.91 32.07
C ARG A 862 3.57 -30.45 33.24
N ARG A 863 4.86 -30.11 33.34
CA ARG A 863 5.71 -30.49 34.49
C ARG A 863 5.18 -29.91 35.80
N GLN A 864 4.80 -28.63 35.84
CA GLN A 864 4.18 -28.03 37.03
C GLN A 864 2.90 -28.78 37.45
N GLY A 865 2.03 -29.13 36.49
CA GLY A 865 0.85 -29.98 36.75
C GLY A 865 1.22 -31.35 37.32
N ILE A 866 2.19 -32.05 36.73
CA ILE A 866 2.70 -33.34 37.20
C ILE A 866 3.29 -33.23 38.61
N HIS A 867 4.11 -32.21 38.87
CA HIS A 867 4.69 -31.96 40.20
C HIS A 867 3.62 -31.61 41.25
N SER A 868 2.51 -30.98 40.87
CA SER A 868 1.38 -30.76 41.79
C SER A 868 0.64 -32.04 42.19
N ILE A 869 0.73 -33.10 41.37
CA ILE A 869 0.08 -34.40 41.62
C ILE A 869 1.04 -35.37 42.35
N PHE A 870 2.31 -35.41 41.96
CA PHE A 870 3.28 -36.41 42.42
C PHE A 870 4.39 -35.85 43.32
N GLY A 871 4.42 -34.54 43.54
CA GLY A 871 5.49 -33.83 44.26
C GLY A 871 6.70 -33.49 43.38
N ASP A 872 7.60 -32.69 43.95
CA ASP A 872 8.93 -32.44 43.40
C ASP A 872 9.98 -33.09 44.32
N LEU A 873 10.89 -33.88 43.72
CA LEU A 873 11.98 -34.54 44.43
C LEU A 873 13.12 -33.57 44.78
N LEU A 874 13.20 -32.43 44.09
CA LEU A 874 14.27 -31.43 44.25
C LEU A 874 13.84 -30.22 45.08
N ASN A 875 12.56 -29.83 45.03
CA ASN A 875 12.01 -28.76 45.86
C ASN A 875 11.12 -29.31 46.99
N LYS A 876 11.72 -29.46 48.19
CA LYS A 876 10.98 -29.73 49.42
C LYS A 876 10.79 -28.43 50.22
N GLU A 877 9.72 -27.70 49.93
CA GLU A 877 9.20 -26.70 50.89
C GLU A 877 8.08 -27.32 51.73
N PRO A 878 7.98 -26.97 53.03
CA PRO A 878 7.02 -27.57 53.93
C PRO A 878 5.61 -27.03 53.69
N SER A 879 4.67 -27.92 53.40
CA SER A 879 3.24 -27.60 53.33
C SER A 879 2.75 -26.99 54.65
N THR A 880 2.30 -25.74 54.62
CA THR A 880 1.50 -25.12 55.68
C THR A 880 0.11 -24.78 55.16
N GLN A 881 -0.88 -24.90 56.05
CA GLN A 881 -2.29 -25.09 55.70
C GLN A 881 -2.99 -23.77 55.31
N GLN A 882 -4.07 -23.90 54.52
CA GLN A 882 -5.09 -22.85 54.41
C GLN A 882 -5.96 -22.81 55.69
N PRO A 883 -6.63 -21.68 55.97
CA PRO A 883 -6.93 -21.27 57.34
C PRO A 883 -8.27 -21.78 57.86
N GLU A 884 -8.34 -22.00 59.18
CA GLU A 884 -9.57 -21.86 59.95
C GLU A 884 -9.48 -20.64 60.88
N SER A 885 -10.66 -20.10 61.19
CA SER A 885 -10.88 -18.83 61.90
C SER A 885 -10.44 -18.83 63.36
N GLU A 886 -9.99 -17.69 63.87
CA GLU A 886 -10.67 -16.99 64.99
C GLU A 886 -10.13 -15.56 65.22
N GLN A 887 -10.76 -14.84 66.14
CA GLN A 887 -10.71 -13.38 66.27
C GLN A 887 -9.65 -12.87 67.28
N ASP A 888 -9.52 -11.54 67.28
CA ASP A 888 -9.21 -10.66 68.42
C ASP A 888 -7.76 -10.31 68.83
N HIS A 889 -7.55 -8.99 68.77
CA HIS A 889 -6.88 -8.12 69.74
C HIS A 889 -5.35 -8.15 70.00
N ALA A 890 -4.78 -6.96 69.74
CA ALA A 890 -3.91 -6.18 70.64
C ALA A 890 -2.37 -6.38 70.65
N GLU A 891 -1.72 -5.42 69.97
CA GLU A 891 -0.81 -4.43 70.59
C GLU A 891 0.69 -4.74 70.76
N ILE A 892 1.46 -3.64 70.94
CA ILE A 892 2.85 -3.52 71.44
C ILE A 892 4.01 -3.57 70.40
N ASN A 893 4.40 -2.36 69.96
CA ASN A 893 5.78 -1.77 69.96
C ASN A 893 6.97 -2.47 69.27
N ALA A 894 8.06 -1.78 68.87
CA ALA A 894 8.36 -0.39 68.50
C ALA A 894 9.84 -0.30 68.05
N ALA A 895 10.24 0.81 67.40
CA ALA A 895 11.63 1.21 67.04
C ALA A 895 12.33 0.32 65.98
N VAL A 896 12.85 0.80 64.84
CA VAL A 896 13.63 2.02 64.50
C VAL A 896 15.05 2.02 65.07
N SER A 897 16.04 1.71 64.23
CA SER A 897 17.36 2.38 64.11
C SER A 897 18.13 1.77 62.91
N SER A 898 18.31 2.49 61.81
CA SER A 898 19.50 3.30 61.45
C SER A 898 20.56 2.55 60.61
N ALA A 899 20.81 3.12 59.43
CA ALA A 899 21.86 2.86 58.43
C ALA A 899 23.30 3.16 58.97
N PRO A 900 24.38 3.38 58.17
CA PRO A 900 24.54 3.41 56.70
C PRO A 900 25.88 2.80 56.15
N VAL A 901 26.23 3.14 54.87
CA VAL A 901 27.59 3.50 54.35
C VAL A 901 28.23 2.63 53.22
N GLN A 902 28.33 3.23 52.00
CA GLN A 902 29.43 3.22 50.97
C GLN A 902 29.93 1.88 50.39
N ASP A 903 30.59 1.77 49.23
CA ASP A 903 30.79 2.47 47.92
C ASP A 903 31.81 1.57 47.17
N GLY A 904 31.87 1.58 45.82
CA GLY A 904 33.10 1.21 45.09
C GLY A 904 33.10 -0.04 44.19
N ASP A 905 33.21 0.21 42.88
CA ASP A 905 33.56 -0.68 41.74
C ASP A 905 35.13 -0.71 41.54
N PRO A 906 35.82 -1.33 40.54
CA PRO A 906 35.49 -2.41 39.59
C PRO A 906 36.49 -3.61 39.49
N GLN A 907 36.13 -4.56 38.60
CA GLN A 907 36.81 -5.73 37.99
C GLN A 907 38.35 -5.89 37.98
N ASN A 908 38.82 -7.16 38.11
CA ASN A 908 39.95 -7.71 37.32
C ASN A 908 39.89 -9.27 37.16
N THR A 909 40.87 -9.88 36.47
CA THR A 909 40.76 -11.12 35.66
C THR A 909 41.73 -12.27 36.03
N LEU A 910 41.74 -13.37 35.22
CA LEU A 910 42.64 -14.56 35.15
C LEU A 910 42.15 -15.81 35.94
N TRP A 911 42.23 -17.07 35.44
CA TRP A 911 43.20 -17.70 34.52
C TRP A 911 42.61 -18.74 33.53
N THR A 912 43.40 -19.09 32.50
CA THR A 912 43.20 -20.20 31.54
C THR A 912 44.43 -21.12 31.47
N GLN A 913 44.26 -22.39 31.06
CA GLN A 913 45.33 -23.14 30.34
C GLN A 913 44.80 -24.33 29.51
N ARG A 914 45.51 -24.65 28.41
CA ARG A 914 45.23 -25.73 27.45
C ARG A 914 46.08 -26.98 27.72
N LEU A 915 45.66 -28.13 27.20
CA LEU A 915 46.54 -29.09 26.48
C LEU A 915 45.72 -30.03 25.58
N GLU A 916 46.32 -30.48 24.48
CA GLU A 916 45.77 -31.39 23.47
C GLU A 916 46.34 -32.80 23.66
N ASP A 917 45.59 -33.86 23.28
CA ASP A 917 46.09 -35.04 22.53
C ASP A 917 45.02 -36.14 22.35
N THR A 918 45.20 -36.99 21.32
CA THR A 918 44.44 -38.25 21.08
C THR A 918 45.43 -39.38 20.78
N PRO A 919 45.18 -40.68 21.11
CA PRO A 919 44.55 -41.57 20.10
C PRO A 919 43.85 -42.87 20.59
N ASP A 920 43.11 -43.50 19.65
CA ASP A 920 42.88 -44.95 19.41
C ASP A 920 42.19 -45.96 20.41
N LYS A 921 41.10 -46.57 19.90
CA LYS A 921 40.70 -48.01 19.93
C LYS A 921 40.44 -48.78 21.25
N LYS A 922 39.15 -49.12 21.49
CA LYS A 922 38.53 -50.47 21.32
C LYS A 922 37.08 -50.54 21.87
N GLY A 923 36.21 -51.35 21.25
CA GLY A 923 34.88 -51.72 21.78
C GLY A 923 34.92 -52.87 22.82
N PRO A 924 33.79 -53.51 23.21
CA PRO A 924 32.60 -53.77 22.40
C PRO A 924 31.21 -53.49 23.06
N THR A 925 30.15 -53.92 22.36
CA THR A 925 28.71 -53.64 22.52
C THR A 925 27.93 -54.72 23.32
N LEU A 926 26.61 -54.47 23.51
CA LEU A 926 25.48 -55.38 23.86
C LEU A 926 25.06 -55.36 25.35
N THR A 927 23.97 -54.71 25.77
CA THR A 927 22.51 -54.94 25.56
C THR A 927 21.93 -56.16 26.28
N THR A 928 20.85 -55.95 27.03
CA THR A 928 19.87 -56.96 27.42
C THR A 928 18.53 -56.69 26.71
N SER A 929 18.23 -57.52 25.72
CA SER A 929 17.05 -57.41 24.83
C SER A 929 15.94 -58.42 25.18
N GLY A 930 14.68 -58.08 24.89
CA GLY A 930 13.54 -59.03 24.86
C GLY A 930 13.09 -59.34 23.41
N THR A 931 12.90 -60.63 23.07
CA THR A 931 13.04 -61.21 21.71
C THR A 931 12.29 -62.57 21.59
N LEU A 932 12.01 -63.24 20.44
CA LEU A 932 12.42 -63.12 19.01
C LEU A 932 11.47 -63.95 18.08
N ALA A 933 11.35 -63.57 16.79
CA ALA A 933 11.09 -64.45 15.62
C ALA A 933 9.69 -65.13 15.44
N SER A 934 9.31 -65.72 14.29
CA SER A 934 10.05 -66.30 13.12
C SER A 934 9.18 -66.40 11.82
N ALA A 935 9.54 -67.14 10.74
CA ALA A 935 10.59 -66.93 9.71
C ALA A 935 10.55 -68.01 8.56
N SER A 936 10.81 -67.66 7.28
CA SER A 936 11.21 -68.57 6.15
C SER A 936 11.60 -67.75 4.88
N LYS A 937 12.80 -67.88 4.27
CA LYS A 937 13.28 -68.79 3.15
C LYS A 937 12.70 -68.48 1.74
N ASP A 938 13.41 -68.54 0.59
CA ASP A 938 14.65 -69.25 0.15
C ASP A 938 15.55 -68.45 -0.88
N MET A 939 16.57 -69.11 -1.49
CA MET A 939 17.75 -68.54 -2.22
C MET A 939 17.84 -68.79 -3.75
N VAL A 940 18.64 -67.96 -4.48
CA VAL A 940 19.58 -68.21 -5.65
C VAL A 940 19.85 -66.90 -6.44
N GLY A 941 21.00 -66.59 -7.10
CA GLY A 941 22.36 -67.16 -7.07
C GLY A 941 23.26 -66.89 -8.34
N LEU A 942 24.53 -66.46 -8.14
CA LEU A 942 25.70 -66.43 -9.10
C LEU A 942 25.71 -65.36 -10.26
N PRO A 943 26.82 -65.11 -11.02
CA PRO A 943 27.98 -64.29 -10.56
C PRO A 943 28.69 -63.35 -11.60
N SER A 944 29.60 -62.49 -11.10
CA SER A 944 30.90 -62.03 -11.69
C SER A 944 31.04 -61.49 -13.14
N ASN A 945 31.51 -60.23 -13.29
CA ASN A 945 32.84 -59.85 -13.84
C ASN A 945 32.93 -58.38 -14.28
N LEU A 946 33.85 -57.59 -13.69
CA LEU A 946 34.91 -56.80 -14.36
C LEU A 946 35.57 -55.80 -13.40
N ASP A 947 36.89 -55.72 -13.52
CA ASP A 947 37.86 -54.85 -12.83
C ASP A 947 38.76 -54.24 -13.94
N PRO A 948 39.75 -53.39 -13.65
CA PRO A 948 39.72 -52.03 -13.08
C PRO A 948 40.01 -50.95 -14.15
N ASN A 949 39.86 -49.65 -13.79
CA ASN A 949 40.86 -48.57 -13.99
C ASN A 949 40.23 -47.18 -13.91
N LEU A 950 40.39 -46.50 -12.76
CA LEU A 950 41.22 -45.28 -12.60
C LEU A 950 40.93 -44.67 -11.23
N ALA A 951 41.86 -44.89 -10.30
CA ALA A 951 41.89 -44.15 -9.05
C ALA A 951 42.43 -42.73 -9.31
N THR A 952 41.78 -41.71 -8.74
CA THR A 952 42.34 -40.89 -7.64
C THR A 952 41.45 -39.67 -7.37
N SER A 953 40.65 -39.75 -6.31
CA SER A 953 40.08 -38.56 -5.65
C SER A 953 40.24 -38.72 -4.14
N GLY A 954 41.00 -37.80 -3.53
CA GLY A 954 41.19 -37.75 -2.08
C GLY A 954 39.97 -37.15 -1.38
N ASN A 955 39.68 -37.63 -0.18
CA ASN A 955 38.67 -37.05 0.71
C ASN A 955 38.99 -35.57 1.04
N ALA A 956 37.96 -34.73 1.04
CA ALA A 956 37.85 -33.61 1.97
C ALA A 956 36.39 -33.49 2.42
N ARG A 957 36.18 -33.22 3.71
CA ARG A 957 34.85 -33.11 4.34
C ARG A 957 34.25 -31.73 4.07
N GLY A 958 32.93 -31.65 4.00
CA GLY A 958 32.24 -30.37 4.03
C GLY A 958 32.16 -29.85 5.46
N ASP A 959 32.78 -28.69 5.70
CA ASP A 959 32.53 -27.75 6.82
C ASP A 959 33.28 -26.44 6.50
N ASP A 960 33.02 -25.83 5.33
CA ASP A 960 33.72 -24.62 4.90
C ASP A 960 32.94 -23.81 3.83
N PHE A 961 31.72 -23.37 4.18
CA PHE A 961 30.84 -22.62 3.26
C PHE A 961 30.28 -21.30 3.82
N LEU A 962 30.78 -20.82 4.97
CA LEU A 962 30.29 -19.61 5.66
C LEU A 962 31.36 -18.53 5.93
N ASN A 963 32.64 -18.76 5.58
CA ASN A 963 33.75 -17.85 5.92
C ASN A 963 34.50 -17.21 4.72
N SER A 964 33.99 -17.37 3.49
CA SER A 964 34.37 -16.48 2.37
C SER A 964 33.27 -15.44 2.16
N TRP A 965 33.62 -14.29 1.56
CA TRP A 965 32.74 -13.12 1.32
C TRP A 965 32.55 -12.15 2.50
N GLN A 966 33.66 -11.71 3.12
CA GLN A 966 33.72 -10.32 3.61
C GLN A 966 33.83 -9.38 2.38
N MET A 967 33.09 -8.26 2.41
CA MET A 967 33.19 -7.21 1.38
C MET A 967 34.41 -6.32 1.64
N ASN A 968 35.03 -5.79 0.58
CA ASN A 968 36.05 -4.74 0.69
C ASN A 968 35.38 -3.36 0.58
N ASP A 969 35.59 -2.49 1.57
CA ASP A 969 35.04 -1.14 1.66
C ASP A 969 35.78 -0.12 0.75
N ALA A 970 35.80 -0.34 -0.57
CA ALA A 970 36.65 0.44 -1.48
C ALA A 970 35.99 1.03 -2.75
N ASP A 971 34.68 0.87 -2.97
CA ASP A 971 33.97 1.44 -4.13
C ASP A 971 32.76 2.31 -3.69
N ALA A 972 33.05 3.40 -2.98
CA ALA A 972 32.06 4.44 -2.69
C ALA A 972 31.91 5.40 -3.89
N PHE A 973 30.71 5.46 -4.48
CA PHE A 973 30.43 6.31 -5.64
C PHE A 973 30.21 7.78 -5.24
N ASN A 974 31.16 8.65 -5.61
CA ASN A 974 31.00 10.10 -5.53
C ASN A 974 29.90 10.61 -6.50
N LEU A 975 29.06 11.52 -6.04
CA LEU A 975 28.03 12.22 -6.83
C LEU A 975 28.51 13.64 -7.22
N PRO A 976 28.36 14.08 -8.47
CA PRO A 976 28.59 15.47 -8.88
C PRO A 976 27.30 16.32 -8.77
N PRO A 977 27.39 17.63 -8.48
CA PRO A 977 26.24 18.52 -8.37
C PRO A 977 26.01 19.33 -9.66
N HIS A 978 24.82 19.25 -10.26
CA HIS A 978 24.30 20.30 -11.16
C HIS A 978 22.77 20.29 -11.16
N ALA A 979 22.17 21.43 -10.84
CA ALA A 979 20.82 21.80 -11.24
C ALA A 979 20.95 23.06 -12.10
N GLU A 980 20.33 23.08 -13.27
CA GLU A 980 20.22 24.27 -14.12
C GLU A 980 18.74 24.58 -14.34
N GLU A 981 18.44 25.87 -14.43
CA GLU A 981 17.09 26.44 -14.38
C GLU A 981 16.35 26.28 -15.72
N PHE A 982 15.02 26.07 -15.67
CA PHE A 982 14.15 26.19 -16.83
C PHE A 982 13.50 27.59 -16.86
N PRO A 983 13.58 28.35 -17.96
CA PRO A 983 13.07 29.72 -18.04
C PRO A 983 11.55 29.72 -18.27
N LEU A 984 10.78 30.21 -17.30
CA LEU A 984 9.34 29.96 -17.23
C LEU A 984 8.43 31.11 -17.71
N PHE A 985 8.79 32.38 -17.55
CA PHE A 985 7.86 33.50 -17.78
C PHE A 985 8.49 34.67 -18.55
N SER A 986 8.25 34.70 -19.88
CA SER A 986 8.64 35.81 -20.77
C SER A 986 7.46 36.29 -21.66
N LEU A 987 6.25 35.78 -21.44
CA LEU A 987 5.13 35.90 -22.41
C LEU A 987 3.91 36.68 -21.91
N MET A 988 4.01 37.35 -20.75
CA MET A 988 2.93 38.23 -20.23
C MET A 988 3.31 39.73 -20.14
N ASP A 989 4.56 40.11 -20.43
CA ASP A 989 4.99 41.53 -20.40
C ASP A 989 4.82 42.26 -21.76
N ASP A 990 4.59 41.54 -22.86
CA ASP A 990 4.60 42.08 -24.23
C ASP A 990 3.26 42.69 -24.71
N TYR A 991 2.46 43.27 -23.79
CA TYR A 991 1.26 44.03 -24.15
C TYR A 991 0.99 45.24 -23.22
N THR A 992 1.97 46.15 -23.04
CA THR A 992 1.71 47.59 -22.77
C THR A 992 2.99 48.45 -22.86
N SER A 993 3.37 48.90 -24.07
CA SER A 993 4.34 50.00 -24.21
C SER A 993 4.09 50.86 -25.46
N GLY A 994 3.04 51.69 -25.38
CA GLY A 994 2.84 52.83 -26.26
C GLY A 994 3.07 54.14 -25.50
N ASP A 995 4.15 54.84 -25.85
CA ASP A 995 4.49 56.24 -25.52
C ASP A 995 4.52 56.72 -24.04
N SER A 996 5.76 56.95 -23.59
CA SER A 996 6.24 58.11 -22.81
C SER A 996 5.39 58.72 -21.66
N TYR A 997 5.98 58.80 -20.48
CA TYR A 997 6.32 60.02 -19.69
C TYR A 997 6.82 59.53 -18.31
N LEU A 998 8.11 59.67 -18.00
CA LEU A 998 8.71 60.78 -17.22
C LEU A 998 8.48 60.71 -15.69
N ASP A 999 9.62 60.54 -15.00
CA ASP A 999 9.99 61.02 -13.66
C ASP A 999 9.27 60.51 -12.38
N MET A 1000 10.11 59.95 -11.50
CA MET A 1000 9.99 59.86 -10.03
C MET A 1000 8.88 58.97 -9.43
N LEU A 1001 9.19 57.68 -9.22
CA LEU A 1001 9.70 57.20 -7.92
C LEU A 1001 10.26 55.77 -8.00
#